data_AF-W9CE85-F1
#
_entry.id   AF-W9CE85-F1
#
_cell.length_a   1.000
_cell.length_b   1.000
_cell.length_c   1.000
_cell.angle_alpha   90.00
_cell.angle_beta   90.00
_cell.angle_gamma   90.00
#
_symmetry.space_group_name_H-M   'P 1'
#
loop_
_entity.id
_entity.type
_entity.pdbx_description
1 polymer ?
#
loop_
_entity_poly.entity_id
_entity_poly.type
_entity_poly.pdbx_seq_one_letter_code
_entity_poly.pdbx_strand_id
1 'polypeptide(L)'
;MQTQYRSYQQGTPSRTSHAGGNRRGIAPATAAPTREQMSQQQYQQQQQLLLKQKEAAKKRASEPTDKNISDGVEDVIIGDGVQRYRELRDLERRLDATMTRKRLDIRESVDRNVKRHRTLRIWVSNTVEDQPWQSDNTLDVDAFDFSTNMDSSFRVKIEGKLLDDEDSDDSDDDEDEETENVVDSMDVDKKKKTKSPGRLYKLSHFFKSMTVDFDRNQRTKDGADQSVEWKKPSVAPNANGLPAAADFDQLEFKRSGDENCNIVVNLVRDETPERFQLSPVLAAILDTNVGTREEVTMGIWSYIKAMGLADDDEKRTFELDERLRPLFPGREKGYWPQLGDAIISHTTILQPVRLHYTIRVDKEFHENPQPTIYDVQVTVEDPLKAALGAATRNPVYAANLLEIATLDKQLAVMIRAIANSKSKHAFLDALSKNPTEFIKRWISSQRRDLEIISGDGMRGGGEDATSDEWRKGGTEGIWGSNNVKELAALMVSTAFHSSSLLKLHDNNPSSSIPISDSGPLLPQKLQTKNSLHKQKLTQSQSRSRYTITSRKMSPPPSFAPGNTALITGGASGIGLTLAIRCLGYGMNIILVDNHGDNLGAAQTYLTQKADGSQQVVGLKVDVGKVEEWEGVREVVEGDFDGKLHLLALNAGTSQRGGFANSSSTEYFNKILNINLFGVINGINSLLAYVTSHSSPSSIIITGSKQGITNPPGNPAYNCSKAAVKALAEHLSFDLKEKETGVHLLVPGWTYTGMTGSGSSPFVVKSDGEVEIVGLERKPRGAWSGEQVVEYLEGKMGEGVFYVVCPDGDVSEELDRKRMAWGAGDLVYGRAPLSRWRGEYKEEFEEFVKRDL
;
A
#
# COMPACT_ATOMS: atom_id res chain seq x y z
N MET A 1 -51.10 26.11 -3.29
CA MET A 1 -50.21 26.59 -4.37
C MET A 1 -49.05 25.62 -4.51
N GLN A 2 -48.62 25.33 -5.75
CA GLN A 2 -47.35 24.68 -6.13
C GLN A 2 -47.02 23.28 -5.53
N THR A 3 -46.08 22.50 -6.06
CA THR A 3 -45.99 22.00 -7.45
C THR A 3 -45.39 20.58 -7.36
N GLN A 4 -46.14 19.53 -7.70
CA GLN A 4 -45.57 18.17 -7.73
C GLN A 4 -44.78 17.95 -9.03
N TYR A 5 -43.44 17.96 -8.93
CA TYR A 5 -42.59 17.55 -10.05
C TYR A 5 -42.56 16.02 -10.17
N ARG A 6 -43.14 15.51 -11.26
CA ARG A 6 -43.24 14.08 -11.57
C ARG A 6 -42.01 13.66 -12.40
N SER A 7 -41.32 12.60 -11.98
CA SER A 7 -40.15 12.10 -12.70
C SER A 7 -40.52 11.47 -14.05
N TYR A 8 -39.81 11.87 -15.11
CA TYR A 8 -39.99 11.33 -16.45
C TYR A 8 -39.27 9.98 -16.60
N GLN A 9 -39.97 8.99 -17.16
CA GLN A 9 -39.32 7.90 -17.91
C GLN A 9 -39.48 8.20 -19.41
N GLN A 10 -38.38 8.23 -20.15
CA GLN A 10 -38.44 8.34 -21.61
C GLN A 10 -38.76 6.96 -22.21
N GLY A 11 -39.86 6.87 -22.95
CA GLY A 11 -40.19 5.70 -23.75
C GLY A 11 -39.49 5.75 -25.11
N THR A 12 -38.88 4.64 -25.54
CA THR A 12 -38.35 4.48 -26.90
C THR A 12 -39.50 4.42 -27.91
N PRO A 13 -39.52 5.25 -28.97
CA PRO A 13 -40.60 5.25 -29.95
C PRO A 13 -40.49 4.05 -30.89
N SER A 14 -41.59 3.31 -31.07
CA SER A 14 -41.74 2.40 -32.21
C SER A 14 -42.12 3.18 -33.46
N ARG A 15 -41.71 2.70 -34.63
CA ARG A 15 -42.27 3.12 -35.93
C ARG A 15 -42.87 1.91 -36.64
N THR A 16 -44.04 2.12 -37.22
CA THR A 16 -44.85 1.10 -37.89
C THR A 16 -44.37 0.85 -39.33
N SER A 17 -44.67 -0.34 -39.86
CA SER A 17 -44.42 -0.74 -41.24
C SER A 17 -45.70 -0.67 -42.08
N HIS A 18 -45.58 -0.37 -43.38
CA HIS A 18 -46.69 -0.42 -44.33
C HIS A 18 -46.23 -0.79 -45.74
N ALA A 19 -47.00 -1.69 -46.37
CA ALA A 19 -47.05 -2.00 -47.81
C ALA A 19 -45.76 -2.53 -48.50
N GLY A 20 -45.94 -3.21 -49.63
CA GLY A 20 -44.85 -3.75 -50.47
C GLY A 20 -45.29 -3.96 -51.92
N GLY A 21 -44.35 -4.24 -52.83
CA GLY A 21 -44.65 -4.36 -54.26
C GLY A 21 -43.54 -4.92 -55.17
N ASN A 22 -43.61 -6.23 -55.46
CA ASN A 22 -43.22 -6.93 -56.71
C ASN A 22 -41.81 -6.80 -57.38
N ARG A 23 -41.12 -7.96 -57.40
CA ARG A 23 -40.56 -8.67 -58.59
C ARG A 23 -39.38 -8.08 -59.42
N ARG A 24 -38.22 -8.75 -59.38
CA ARG A 24 -37.77 -9.81 -60.34
C ARG A 24 -36.52 -10.57 -59.81
N GLY A 25 -36.10 -11.68 -60.45
CA GLY A 25 -35.02 -12.59 -59.98
C GLY A 25 -33.60 -12.18 -60.41
N ILE A 26 -32.55 -13.02 -60.32
CA ILE A 26 -32.45 -14.50 -60.24
C ILE A 26 -31.17 -14.94 -59.46
N ALA A 27 -31.30 -15.90 -58.51
CA ALA A 27 -30.31 -16.88 -57.96
C ALA A 27 -28.85 -16.45 -57.56
N PRO A 28 -28.07 -17.28 -56.82
CA PRO A 28 -28.39 -18.51 -56.08
C PRO A 28 -28.33 -18.31 -54.54
N ALA A 29 -28.34 -19.39 -53.76
CA ALA A 29 -28.49 -19.35 -52.29
C ALA A 29 -27.17 -19.29 -51.50
N THR A 30 -27.17 -18.48 -50.44
CA THR A 30 -26.29 -18.61 -49.26
C THR A 30 -27.14 -18.61 -47.99
N ALA A 31 -26.70 -19.28 -46.94
CA ALA A 31 -27.51 -19.48 -45.73
C ALA A 31 -27.57 -18.21 -44.86
N ALA A 32 -28.78 -17.80 -44.48
CA ALA A 32 -28.95 -16.80 -43.43
C ALA A 32 -28.60 -17.41 -42.06
N PRO A 33 -27.96 -16.67 -41.14
CA PRO A 33 -27.60 -17.20 -39.83
C PRO A 33 -28.86 -17.52 -39.02
N THR A 34 -28.89 -18.72 -38.44
CA THR A 34 -29.97 -19.15 -37.54
C THR A 34 -29.99 -18.20 -36.34
N ARG A 35 -31.03 -17.38 -36.22
CA ARG A 35 -31.23 -16.54 -35.04
C ARG A 35 -31.63 -17.43 -33.87
N GLU A 36 -30.63 -17.84 -33.09
CA GLU A 36 -30.82 -18.66 -31.90
C GLU A 36 -31.88 -18.02 -30.99
N GLN A 37 -32.96 -18.75 -30.75
CA GLN A 37 -33.92 -18.39 -29.73
C GLN A 37 -33.28 -18.74 -28.39
N MET A 38 -32.82 -17.72 -27.64
CA MET A 38 -32.34 -17.91 -26.27
C MET A 38 -33.34 -18.78 -25.51
N SER A 39 -32.84 -19.84 -24.87
CA SER A 39 -33.71 -20.85 -24.29
C SER A 39 -34.55 -20.24 -23.17
N GLN A 40 -35.74 -20.82 -22.90
CA GLN A 40 -36.56 -20.36 -21.77
C GLN A 40 -35.79 -20.45 -20.44
N GLN A 41 -34.84 -21.39 -20.32
CA GLN A 41 -33.90 -21.48 -19.20
C GLN A 41 -32.95 -20.27 -19.12
N GLN A 42 -32.34 -19.83 -20.23
CA GLN A 42 -31.52 -18.60 -20.24
C GLN A 42 -32.33 -17.37 -19.82
N TYR A 43 -33.58 -17.25 -20.30
CA TYR A 43 -34.44 -16.13 -19.93
C TYR A 43 -34.83 -16.15 -18.43
N GLN A 44 -35.16 -17.32 -17.88
CA GLN A 44 -35.38 -17.50 -16.44
C GLN A 44 -34.11 -17.21 -15.61
N GLN A 45 -32.94 -17.67 -16.07
CA GLN A 45 -31.65 -17.44 -15.39
C GLN A 45 -31.28 -15.94 -15.39
N GLN A 46 -31.55 -15.22 -16.49
CA GLN A 46 -31.38 -13.77 -16.57
C GLN A 46 -32.37 -13.01 -15.66
N GLN A 47 -33.62 -13.46 -15.55
CA GLN A 47 -34.57 -12.91 -14.59
C GLN A 47 -34.15 -13.18 -13.13
N GLN A 48 -33.66 -14.37 -12.80
CA GLN A 48 -33.14 -14.68 -11.46
C GLN A 48 -31.93 -13.80 -11.11
N LEU A 49 -31.02 -13.56 -12.06
CA LEU A 49 -29.90 -12.64 -11.87
C LEU A 49 -30.38 -11.21 -11.62
N LEU A 50 -31.37 -10.71 -12.37
CA LEU A 50 -31.95 -9.37 -12.15
C LEU A 50 -32.70 -9.25 -10.81
N LEU A 51 -33.41 -10.29 -10.37
CA LEU A 51 -34.05 -10.34 -9.06
C LEU A 51 -32.99 -10.36 -7.93
N LYS A 52 -31.97 -11.20 -8.05
CA LYS A 52 -30.86 -11.30 -7.08
C LYS A 52 -30.05 -10.00 -7.01
N GLN A 53 -29.87 -9.28 -8.13
CA GLN A 53 -29.30 -7.92 -8.14
C GLN A 53 -30.21 -6.90 -7.45
N LYS A 54 -31.53 -6.90 -7.71
CA LYS A 54 -32.48 -6.01 -7.03
C LYS A 54 -32.56 -6.28 -5.52
N GLU A 55 -32.49 -7.54 -5.11
CA GLU A 55 -32.47 -7.93 -3.69
C GLU A 55 -31.16 -7.53 -3.02
N ALA A 56 -30.01 -7.75 -3.67
CA ALA A 56 -28.70 -7.27 -3.19
C ALA A 56 -28.64 -5.74 -3.11
N ALA A 57 -29.26 -5.02 -4.06
CA ALA A 57 -29.38 -3.56 -4.02
C ALA A 57 -30.27 -3.10 -2.86
N LYS A 58 -31.43 -3.75 -2.62
CA LYS A 58 -32.26 -3.49 -1.44
C LYS A 58 -31.51 -3.74 -0.13
N LYS A 59 -30.71 -4.81 -0.06
CA LYS A 59 -29.89 -5.12 1.14
C LYS A 59 -28.85 -4.02 1.38
N ARG A 60 -28.06 -3.63 0.37
CA ARG A 60 -27.12 -2.50 0.48
C ARG A 60 -27.80 -1.18 0.86
N ALA A 61 -28.99 -0.90 0.31
CA ALA A 61 -29.77 0.30 0.64
C ALA A 61 -30.43 0.26 2.04
N SER A 62 -30.40 -0.88 2.72
CA SER A 62 -30.89 -1.08 4.09
C SER A 62 -29.76 -1.15 5.13
N GLU A 63 -28.49 -1.13 4.70
CA GLU A 63 -27.34 -1.08 5.60
C GLU A 63 -27.11 0.36 6.09
N PRO A 64 -26.88 0.60 7.39
CA PRO A 64 -26.49 1.91 7.89
C PRO A 64 -25.20 2.36 7.19
N THR A 65 -25.28 3.47 6.48
CA THR A 65 -24.20 4.06 5.67
C THR A 65 -23.87 5.50 6.09
N ASP A 66 -24.58 6.02 7.10
CA ASP A 66 -24.33 7.36 7.63
C ASP A 66 -23.12 7.36 8.58
N LYS A 67 -22.07 8.07 8.17
CA LYS A 67 -20.85 8.32 8.97
C LYS A 67 -20.90 9.67 9.71
N ASN A 68 -22.03 10.39 9.75
CA ASN A 68 -22.13 11.68 10.42
C ASN A 68 -22.54 11.53 11.90
N ILE A 69 -21.78 12.13 12.81
CA ILE A 69 -22.24 12.34 14.20
C ILE A 69 -23.32 13.42 14.18
N SER A 70 -24.43 13.21 14.90
CA SER A 70 -25.53 14.19 14.99
C SER A 70 -25.12 15.46 15.76
N ASP A 71 -25.44 16.63 15.21
CA ASP A 71 -25.08 17.94 15.77
C ASP A 71 -25.51 18.13 17.24
N GLY A 72 -24.67 18.74 18.07
CA GLY A 72 -24.95 18.92 19.50
C GLY A 72 -24.80 17.65 20.33
N VAL A 73 -23.98 16.69 19.87
CA VAL A 73 -23.33 15.71 20.76
C VAL A 73 -22.12 16.36 21.46
N GLU A 74 -21.53 17.38 20.85
CA GLU A 74 -20.41 18.17 21.39
C GLU A 74 -20.69 18.71 22.79
N ASP A 75 -21.89 19.26 23.01
CA ASP A 75 -22.30 19.87 24.29
C ASP A 75 -22.50 18.86 25.43
N VAL A 76 -22.49 17.55 25.11
CA VAL A 76 -22.77 16.44 26.03
C VAL A 76 -21.52 15.63 26.35
N ILE A 77 -20.48 15.68 25.51
CA ILE A 77 -19.22 14.96 25.75
C ILE A 77 -18.21 15.79 26.55
N ILE A 78 -17.32 15.11 27.27
CA ILE A 78 -16.18 15.74 27.93
C ILE A 78 -14.96 15.59 27.02
N GLY A 79 -14.41 16.72 26.54
CA GLY A 79 -13.24 16.77 25.66
C GLY A 79 -13.57 17.07 24.20
N ASP A 80 -12.57 16.92 23.32
CA ASP A 80 -12.58 17.37 21.92
C ASP A 80 -12.86 16.25 20.90
N GLY A 81 -13.34 15.09 21.35
CA GLY A 81 -13.44 13.87 20.54
C GLY A 81 -14.29 13.99 19.27
N VAL A 82 -15.43 14.71 19.30
CA VAL A 82 -16.28 14.92 18.10
C VAL A 82 -15.57 15.81 17.07
N GLN A 83 -14.80 16.80 17.52
CA GLN A 83 -14.06 17.69 16.62
C GLN A 83 -12.93 16.94 15.93
N ARG A 84 -12.13 16.16 16.67
CA ARG A 84 -11.11 15.27 16.09
C ARG A 84 -11.72 14.27 15.10
N TYR A 85 -12.90 13.72 15.39
CA TYR A 85 -13.59 12.83 14.47
C TYR A 85 -13.96 13.52 13.13
N ARG A 86 -14.46 14.76 13.17
CA ARG A 86 -14.72 15.55 11.96
C ARG A 86 -13.44 15.79 11.15
N GLU A 87 -12.34 16.15 11.82
CA GLU A 87 -11.04 16.40 11.18
C GLU A 87 -10.46 15.13 10.53
N LEU A 88 -10.53 13.99 11.20
CA LEU A 88 -10.14 12.68 10.63
C LEU A 88 -10.96 12.32 9.38
N ARG A 89 -12.26 12.61 9.37
CA ARG A 89 -13.15 12.33 8.23
C ARG A 89 -13.02 13.33 7.07
N ASP A 90 -12.58 14.55 7.33
CA ASP A 90 -12.16 15.48 6.27
C ASP A 90 -10.77 15.13 5.70
N LEU A 91 -9.90 14.50 6.51
CA LEU A 91 -8.64 13.90 6.04
C LEU A 91 -8.90 12.66 5.18
N GLU A 92 -9.74 11.72 5.63
CA GLU A 92 -10.26 10.56 4.88
C GLU A 92 -10.73 10.99 3.49
N ARG A 93 -11.65 11.97 3.42
CA ARG A 93 -12.21 12.47 2.15
C ARG A 93 -11.15 13.03 1.19
N ARG A 94 -10.13 13.72 1.72
CA ARG A 94 -9.01 14.28 0.92
C ARG A 94 -8.06 13.17 0.44
N LEU A 95 -7.84 12.15 1.26
CA LEU A 95 -7.01 10.99 0.95
C LEU A 95 -7.66 10.16 -0.16
N ASP A 96 -8.94 9.80 -0.02
CA ASP A 96 -9.71 9.03 -1.01
C ASP A 96 -9.78 9.73 -2.38
N ALA A 97 -10.05 11.04 -2.38
CA ALA A 97 -10.07 11.84 -3.60
C ALA A 97 -8.69 11.86 -4.29
N THR A 98 -7.61 11.94 -3.50
CA THR A 98 -6.23 11.94 -4.01
C THR A 98 -5.83 10.56 -4.53
N MET A 99 -6.15 9.48 -3.80
CA MET A 99 -5.90 8.10 -4.21
C MET A 99 -6.67 7.74 -5.48
N THR A 100 -7.97 8.09 -5.55
CA THR A 100 -8.82 7.81 -6.72
C THR A 100 -8.32 8.56 -7.95
N ARG A 101 -7.99 9.85 -7.81
CA ARG A 101 -7.35 10.63 -8.88
C ARG A 101 -6.04 9.98 -9.32
N LYS A 102 -5.10 9.73 -8.39
CA LYS A 102 -3.79 9.15 -8.74
C LYS A 102 -3.91 7.76 -9.37
N ARG A 103 -4.90 6.95 -9.00
CA ARG A 103 -5.17 5.65 -9.64
C ARG A 103 -5.69 5.80 -11.08
N LEU A 104 -6.44 6.87 -11.38
CA LEU A 104 -6.84 7.21 -12.74
C LEU A 104 -5.66 7.78 -13.54
N ASP A 105 -4.90 8.73 -12.97
CA ASP A 105 -3.66 9.28 -13.57
C ASP A 105 -2.71 8.14 -14.00
N ILE A 106 -2.48 7.17 -13.10
CA ILE A 106 -1.61 6.02 -13.35
C ILE A 106 -2.18 5.11 -14.43
N ARG A 107 -3.50 4.85 -14.43
CA ARG A 107 -4.14 4.00 -15.44
C ARG A 107 -4.00 4.62 -16.84
N GLU A 108 -4.30 5.91 -16.96
CA GLU A 108 -4.11 6.64 -18.22
C GLU A 108 -2.63 6.63 -18.66
N SER A 109 -1.70 6.76 -17.70
CA SER A 109 -0.26 6.68 -17.98
C SER A 109 0.24 5.27 -18.37
N VAL A 110 -0.48 4.20 -18.03
CA VAL A 110 -0.18 2.82 -18.46
C VAL A 110 -0.74 2.54 -19.86
N ASP A 111 -1.90 3.13 -20.17
CA ASP A 111 -2.53 3.04 -21.50
C ASP A 111 -1.78 3.90 -22.55
N ARG A 112 -1.03 4.94 -22.12
CA ARG A 112 -0.07 5.70 -22.94
C ARG A 112 1.19 4.88 -23.25
N ASN A 113 1.34 4.43 -24.49
CA ASN A 113 2.41 3.51 -24.90
C ASN A 113 3.77 4.20 -25.19
N VAL A 114 4.42 4.74 -24.15
CA VAL A 114 5.79 5.28 -24.27
C VAL A 114 6.80 4.14 -24.37
N LYS A 115 7.68 4.21 -25.38
CA LYS A 115 8.82 3.31 -25.56
C LYS A 115 10.13 4.08 -25.52
N ARG A 116 11.22 3.41 -25.11
CA ARG A 116 12.59 3.94 -25.20
C ARG A 116 13.32 3.26 -26.36
N HIS A 117 14.19 3.99 -27.03
CA HIS A 117 15.13 3.39 -27.98
C HIS A 117 16.36 2.88 -27.22
N ARG A 118 16.89 1.72 -27.62
CA ARG A 118 18.14 1.14 -27.12
C ARG A 118 18.89 0.47 -28.26
N THR A 119 20.21 0.31 -28.12
CA THR A 119 21.03 -0.38 -29.13
C THR A 119 21.06 -1.88 -28.86
N LEU A 120 20.54 -2.67 -29.80
CA LEU A 120 20.73 -4.11 -29.88
C LEU A 120 22.00 -4.37 -30.69
N ARG A 121 23.03 -4.93 -30.03
CA ARG A 121 24.24 -5.39 -30.73
C ARG A 121 24.02 -6.80 -31.24
N ILE A 122 24.37 -7.03 -32.50
CA ILE A 122 24.26 -8.31 -33.19
C ILE A 122 25.67 -8.74 -33.63
N TRP A 123 26.07 -9.95 -33.28
CA TRP A 123 27.31 -10.57 -33.75
C TRP A 123 26.97 -11.62 -34.81
N VAL A 124 27.69 -11.60 -35.92
CA VAL A 124 27.69 -12.67 -36.93
C VAL A 124 29.08 -13.28 -36.98
N SER A 125 29.16 -14.58 -36.73
CA SER A 125 30.38 -15.37 -36.83
C SER A 125 30.18 -16.64 -37.65
N ASN A 126 31.27 -17.11 -38.25
CA ASN A 126 31.34 -18.40 -38.92
C ASN A 126 32.32 -19.30 -38.17
N THR A 127 32.03 -20.59 -38.11
CA THR A 127 32.94 -21.64 -37.67
C THR A 127 32.85 -22.81 -38.64
N VAL A 128 33.98 -23.32 -39.11
CA VAL A 128 34.01 -24.40 -40.11
C VAL A 128 34.43 -25.74 -39.49
N GLU A 129 33.80 -26.81 -40.00
CA GLU A 129 33.95 -28.19 -39.57
C GLU A 129 34.25 -29.04 -40.82
N ASP A 130 35.20 -29.98 -40.72
CA ASP A 130 35.56 -30.95 -41.78
C ASP A 130 36.12 -30.33 -43.07
N GLN A 131 36.84 -29.20 -42.98
CA GLN A 131 37.45 -28.52 -44.14
C GLN A 131 38.76 -29.18 -44.62
N PRO A 132 39.16 -29.01 -45.90
CA PRO A 132 40.35 -29.65 -46.49
C PRO A 132 41.70 -29.30 -45.83
N TRP A 133 41.74 -28.25 -45.00
CA TRP A 133 42.91 -27.86 -44.21
C TRP A 133 42.86 -28.31 -42.75
N GLN A 134 41.72 -28.84 -42.30
CA GLN A 134 41.51 -29.43 -40.96
C GLN A 134 41.73 -30.94 -40.95
N SER A 135 41.55 -31.61 -42.10
CA SER A 135 41.94 -33.00 -42.32
C SER A 135 43.47 -33.13 -42.38
N ASP A 136 44.11 -33.24 -41.23
CA ASP A 136 45.54 -33.58 -41.15
C ASP A 136 45.79 -35.01 -41.68
N ASN A 137 46.95 -35.24 -42.29
CA ASN A 137 47.12 -36.23 -43.35
C ASN A 137 47.44 -37.65 -42.83
N THR A 138 46.71 -38.11 -41.80
CA THR A 138 46.81 -39.47 -41.27
C THR A 138 45.92 -40.43 -42.06
N LEU A 139 46.40 -40.85 -43.23
CA LEU A 139 45.86 -42.01 -43.95
C LEU A 139 46.11 -43.29 -43.13
N ASP A 140 45.16 -43.66 -42.27
CA ASP A 140 45.09 -45.03 -41.74
C ASP A 140 44.60 -45.96 -42.87
N VAL A 141 45.39 -47.00 -43.14
CA VAL A 141 45.29 -47.78 -44.38
C VAL A 141 44.25 -48.92 -44.27
N ASP A 142 43.85 -49.28 -43.04
CA ASP A 142 42.93 -50.40 -42.77
C ASP A 142 41.45 -49.96 -42.58
N ALA A 143 41.13 -48.66 -42.65
CA ALA A 143 39.79 -48.12 -42.38
C ALA A 143 38.93 -47.87 -43.64
N PHE A 144 38.71 -48.91 -44.45
CA PHE A 144 37.95 -48.83 -45.71
C PHE A 144 36.41 -48.85 -45.51
N ASP A 145 35.84 -47.78 -44.95
CA ASP A 145 34.38 -47.56 -44.94
C ASP A 145 33.93 -46.86 -46.24
N PHE A 146 32.82 -47.30 -46.82
CA PHE A 146 32.21 -46.74 -48.03
C PHE A 146 30.96 -45.87 -47.74
N SER A 147 30.67 -45.59 -46.47
CA SER A 147 29.51 -44.82 -46.05
C SER A 147 29.86 -43.37 -45.67
N THR A 148 29.07 -42.43 -46.22
CA THR A 148 29.17 -40.96 -46.08
C THR A 148 30.46 -40.29 -46.57
N ASN A 149 30.29 -39.35 -47.51
CA ASN A 149 31.29 -38.30 -47.73
C ASN A 149 31.52 -37.53 -46.41
N MET A 150 32.76 -37.14 -46.15
CA MET A 150 33.07 -36.04 -45.23
C MET A 150 32.83 -34.72 -45.98
N ASP A 151 31.55 -34.37 -46.18
CA ASP A 151 31.16 -33.14 -46.88
C ASP A 151 31.55 -31.91 -46.02
N SER A 152 32.63 -31.23 -46.42
CA SER A 152 33.15 -30.03 -45.75
C SER A 152 32.05 -29.01 -45.48
N SER A 153 32.08 -28.39 -44.31
CA SER A 153 30.91 -27.72 -43.77
C SER A 153 31.19 -26.43 -42.99
N PHE A 154 30.17 -25.60 -42.89
CA PHE A 154 30.21 -24.33 -42.17
C PHE A 154 28.97 -24.16 -41.29
N ARG A 155 29.17 -23.48 -40.16
CA ARG A 155 28.14 -23.14 -39.18
C ARG A 155 28.17 -21.63 -38.98
N VAL A 156 27.11 -20.96 -39.43
CA VAL A 156 26.92 -19.53 -39.16
C VAL A 156 26.15 -19.38 -37.85
N LYS A 157 26.63 -18.49 -37.00
CA LYS A 157 26.07 -18.17 -35.68
C LYS A 157 25.75 -16.68 -35.63
N ILE A 158 24.49 -16.36 -35.35
CA ILE A 158 23.97 -15.01 -35.21
C ILE A 158 23.49 -14.84 -33.76
N GLU A 159 24.16 -14.00 -32.97
CA GLU A 159 23.77 -13.67 -31.60
C GLU A 159 23.30 -12.22 -31.48
N GLY A 160 22.28 -11.98 -30.65
CA GLY A 160 21.84 -10.63 -30.30
C GLY A 160 21.85 -10.39 -28.80
N LYS A 161 22.34 -9.23 -28.37
CA LYS A 161 22.31 -8.79 -26.96
C LYS A 161 22.04 -7.30 -26.89
N LEU A 162 21.02 -6.93 -26.11
CA LEU A 162 20.75 -5.53 -25.80
C LEU A 162 21.93 -4.94 -25.03
N LEU A 163 22.42 -3.77 -25.44
CA LEU A 163 23.34 -3.00 -24.62
C LEU A 163 22.56 -2.40 -23.44
N ASP A 164 23.16 -2.43 -22.27
CA ASP A 164 22.68 -1.70 -21.10
C ASP A 164 23.46 -0.38 -21.05
N ASP A 165 22.75 0.74 -21.08
CA ASP A 165 23.33 2.08 -20.98
C ASP A 165 23.75 2.32 -19.49
N GLU A 166 24.92 1.81 -19.08
CA GLU A 166 25.59 2.16 -17.81
C GLU A 166 26.62 3.32 -17.98
N ASP A 167 26.83 3.83 -19.21
CA ASP A 167 27.93 4.75 -19.58
C ASP A 167 27.47 6.10 -20.22
N SER A 168 26.33 6.67 -19.83
CA SER A 168 25.90 8.01 -20.30
C SER A 168 25.01 8.74 -19.29
N ASP A 169 25.26 10.04 -19.10
CA ASP A 169 24.56 10.99 -18.20
C ASP A 169 24.75 10.78 -16.68
N ASP A 170 25.99 10.50 -16.26
CA ASP A 170 26.54 10.95 -14.96
C ASP A 170 28.00 11.39 -15.21
N SER A 171 28.20 12.64 -15.66
CA SER A 171 29.52 13.21 -15.94
C SER A 171 29.60 14.72 -15.64
N ASP A 172 29.94 15.04 -14.40
CA ASP A 172 30.53 16.30 -13.92
C ASP A 172 31.28 15.95 -12.61
N ASP A 173 32.56 16.30 -12.52
CA ASP A 173 33.49 16.29 -11.35
C ASP A 173 33.58 14.99 -10.49
N ASP A 174 34.74 14.37 -10.20
CA ASP A 174 36.06 14.91 -9.85
C ASP A 174 37.24 14.06 -10.42
N GLU A 175 38.46 14.60 -10.37
CA GLU A 175 39.72 13.98 -10.85
C GLU A 175 40.43 13.06 -9.82
N ASP A 176 41.39 12.29 -10.35
CA ASP A 176 42.32 11.31 -9.73
C ASP A 176 42.78 11.52 -8.25
N GLU A 177 42.89 10.42 -7.50
CA GLU A 177 44.16 10.09 -6.82
C GLU A 177 44.32 8.58 -6.51
N GLU A 178 45.46 7.99 -6.88
CA GLU A 178 45.83 6.61 -6.53
C GLU A 178 46.47 6.55 -5.13
N THR A 179 45.86 5.83 -4.17
CA THR A 179 46.56 5.44 -2.92
C THR A 179 46.31 3.98 -2.53
N GLU A 180 47.29 3.39 -1.84
CA GLU A 180 47.48 1.94 -1.72
C GLU A 180 46.43 1.23 -0.85
N ASN A 181 45.85 0.15 -1.38
CA ASN A 181 44.98 -0.74 -0.60
C ASN A 181 45.81 -1.66 0.31
N VAL A 182 46.05 -1.23 1.55
CA VAL A 182 46.49 -2.16 2.61
C VAL A 182 45.32 -3.05 3.01
N VAL A 183 45.47 -4.35 2.80
CA VAL A 183 44.49 -5.38 3.13
C VAL A 183 44.18 -5.42 4.63
N ASP A 184 42.89 -5.48 4.95
CA ASP A 184 42.41 -6.49 5.89
C ASP A 184 41.18 -7.18 5.29
N SER A 185 41.08 -8.50 5.49
CA SER A 185 40.20 -9.35 4.68
C SER A 185 39.72 -10.57 5.44
N MET A 186 38.40 -10.70 5.61
CA MET A 186 37.64 -11.95 5.44
C MET A 186 36.14 -11.70 5.67
N ASP A 187 35.38 -11.55 4.58
CA ASP A 187 34.47 -12.63 4.20
C ASP A 187 34.23 -12.60 2.67
N VAL A 188 34.34 -13.75 2.01
CA VAL A 188 34.33 -13.86 0.54
C VAL A 188 33.13 -14.67 0.10
N ASP A 189 31.95 -14.06 0.19
CA ASP A 189 30.76 -14.57 -0.48
C ASP A 189 30.49 -13.80 -1.79
N LYS A 190 30.13 -14.54 -2.84
CA LYS A 190 30.21 -14.03 -4.22
C LYS A 190 29.15 -12.95 -4.46
N LYS A 191 29.59 -11.73 -4.76
CA LYS A 191 28.76 -10.62 -5.29
C LYS A 191 28.04 -11.03 -6.59
N LYS A 192 26.92 -11.73 -6.47
CA LYS A 192 25.94 -11.87 -7.53
C LYS A 192 25.31 -10.48 -7.70
N LYS A 193 25.76 -9.67 -8.69
CA LYS A 193 25.09 -8.40 -9.07
C LYS A 193 23.60 -8.71 -9.18
N THR A 194 22.79 -8.25 -8.23
CA THR A 194 21.33 -8.42 -8.28
C THR A 194 20.78 -7.47 -9.32
N LYS A 195 20.90 -7.85 -10.61
CA LYS A 195 20.17 -7.19 -11.69
C LYS A 195 18.71 -7.08 -11.25
N SER A 196 18.11 -5.92 -11.49
CA SER A 196 16.67 -5.74 -11.37
C SER A 196 15.95 -6.82 -12.17
N PRO A 197 14.74 -7.27 -11.77
CA PRO A 197 13.96 -8.25 -12.52
C PRO A 197 13.32 -7.61 -13.77
N GLY A 198 14.09 -6.82 -14.52
CA GLY A 198 13.78 -6.51 -15.90
C GLY A 198 13.77 -7.81 -16.69
N ARG A 199 12.68 -8.04 -17.42
CA ARG A 199 12.55 -9.16 -18.36
C ARG A 199 13.70 -9.04 -19.37
N LEU A 200 14.66 -9.97 -19.36
CA LEU A 200 15.71 -9.97 -20.36
C LEU A 200 15.07 -10.07 -21.75
N TYR A 201 15.28 -9.03 -22.57
CA TYR A 201 14.75 -9.00 -23.92
C TYR A 201 15.71 -9.74 -24.84
N LYS A 202 15.28 -10.91 -25.31
CA LYS A 202 16.08 -11.74 -26.22
C LYS A 202 16.06 -11.24 -27.65
N LEU A 203 17.00 -11.70 -28.47
CA LEU A 203 17.04 -11.42 -29.92
C LEU A 203 15.66 -11.62 -30.58
N SER A 204 15.00 -12.77 -30.34
CA SER A 204 13.70 -13.10 -30.93
C SER A 204 12.51 -12.25 -30.41
N HIS A 205 12.67 -11.44 -29.37
CA HIS A 205 11.64 -10.47 -28.97
C HIS A 205 11.50 -9.31 -29.98
N PHE A 206 12.58 -8.90 -30.64
CA PHE A 206 12.62 -7.67 -31.45
C PHE A 206 12.25 -7.84 -32.92
N PHE A 207 12.14 -9.07 -33.42
CA PHE A 207 11.94 -9.36 -34.84
C PHE A 207 10.72 -10.26 -35.10
N LYS A 208 9.98 -9.93 -36.16
CA LYS A 208 8.76 -10.61 -36.63
C LYS A 208 9.10 -11.78 -37.56
N SER A 209 10.16 -11.61 -38.34
CA SER A 209 10.81 -12.66 -39.13
C SER A 209 12.27 -12.31 -39.40
N MET A 210 13.09 -13.33 -39.58
CA MET A 210 14.50 -13.24 -39.97
C MET A 210 14.70 -14.16 -41.18
N THR A 211 15.27 -13.68 -42.28
CA THR A 211 15.70 -14.55 -43.40
C THR A 211 17.19 -14.40 -43.65
N VAL A 212 17.84 -15.49 -44.05
CA VAL A 212 19.22 -15.49 -44.53
C VAL A 212 19.19 -15.92 -46.00
N ASP A 213 19.43 -14.96 -46.87
CA ASP A 213 19.48 -15.17 -48.32
C ASP A 213 20.96 -15.34 -48.74
N PHE A 214 21.25 -16.33 -49.59
CA PHE A 214 22.60 -16.61 -50.10
C PHE A 214 22.78 -15.98 -51.49
N ASP A 215 23.96 -15.41 -51.75
CA ASP A 215 24.28 -14.80 -53.05
C ASP A 215 24.57 -15.88 -54.10
N ARG A 216 23.87 -15.81 -55.24
CA ARG A 216 23.70 -16.94 -56.16
C ARG A 216 24.79 -17.00 -57.22
N ASN A 217 26.02 -17.26 -56.78
CA ASN A 217 27.11 -17.65 -57.67
C ASN A 217 26.92 -19.08 -58.22
N GLN A 218 27.70 -19.43 -59.26
CA GLN A 218 27.33 -20.52 -60.18
C GLN A 218 27.92 -21.88 -59.78
N ARG A 219 27.08 -22.93 -59.85
CA ARG A 219 27.41 -24.38 -59.93
C ARG A 219 27.36 -25.25 -58.67
N THR A 220 26.73 -24.82 -57.57
CA THR A 220 26.25 -25.80 -56.57
C THR A 220 25.16 -26.70 -57.17
N LYS A 221 25.30 -28.02 -56.95
CA LYS A 221 24.20 -28.99 -57.06
C LYS A 221 23.56 -29.18 -55.69
N ASP A 222 22.35 -29.73 -55.70
CA ASP A 222 21.70 -30.36 -54.54
C ASP A 222 21.50 -29.48 -53.29
N GLY A 223 20.49 -28.61 -53.36
CA GLY A 223 19.71 -28.16 -52.19
C GLY A 223 20.33 -27.13 -51.24
N ALA A 224 21.63 -26.86 -51.31
CA ALA A 224 22.34 -25.96 -50.39
C ALA A 224 21.76 -24.53 -50.36
N ASP A 225 21.36 -24.00 -51.52
CA ASP A 225 20.85 -22.64 -51.77
C ASP A 225 19.52 -22.29 -51.05
N GLN A 226 18.93 -23.18 -50.24
CA GLN A 226 17.69 -22.87 -49.51
C GLN A 226 17.93 -21.87 -48.38
N SER A 227 17.40 -20.65 -48.57
CA SER A 227 17.41 -19.56 -47.60
C SER A 227 16.79 -19.98 -46.27
N VAL A 228 17.43 -19.56 -45.18
CA VAL A 228 17.00 -19.93 -43.81
C VAL A 228 15.99 -18.90 -43.33
N GLU A 229 14.71 -19.27 -43.24
CA GLU A 229 13.65 -18.42 -42.72
C GLU A 229 13.24 -18.83 -41.29
N TRP A 230 13.21 -17.84 -40.39
CA TRP A 230 12.50 -17.91 -39.12
C TRP A 230 11.34 -16.91 -39.09
N LYS A 231 10.19 -17.34 -38.57
CA LYS A 231 8.98 -16.52 -38.37
C LYS A 231 8.48 -16.66 -36.94
N LYS A 232 8.13 -15.53 -36.33
CA LYS A 232 7.61 -15.47 -34.96
C LYS A 232 6.20 -16.10 -34.87
N PRO A 233 5.95 -17.08 -33.99
CA PRO A 233 4.62 -17.66 -33.83
C PRO A 233 3.58 -16.64 -33.36
N SER A 234 2.34 -16.75 -33.84
CA SER A 234 1.23 -15.90 -33.39
C SER A 234 0.79 -16.28 -31.97
N VAL A 235 1.02 -15.37 -31.02
CA VAL A 235 0.70 -15.57 -29.59
C VAL A 235 -0.68 -15.01 -29.26
N ALA A 236 -1.47 -15.75 -28.47
CA ALA A 236 -2.77 -15.29 -28.00
C ALA A 236 -2.63 -14.13 -26.98
N PRO A 237 -3.55 -13.13 -26.98
CA PRO A 237 -3.37 -11.86 -26.24
C PRO A 237 -3.29 -11.96 -24.71
N ASN A 238 -3.52 -13.14 -24.12
CA ASN A 238 -3.44 -13.39 -22.68
C ASN A 238 -2.25 -14.29 -22.27
N ALA A 239 -1.34 -14.64 -23.18
CA ALA A 239 -0.22 -15.54 -22.88
C ALA A 239 1.02 -14.79 -22.35
N ASN A 240 1.70 -15.37 -21.35
CA ASN A 240 2.82 -14.74 -20.63
C ASN A 240 4.18 -14.78 -21.38
N GLY A 241 4.19 -14.74 -22.71
CA GLY A 241 5.40 -14.73 -23.53
C GLY A 241 5.34 -15.64 -24.76
N LEU A 242 6.47 -15.78 -25.44
CA LEU A 242 6.67 -16.72 -26.54
C LEU A 242 6.79 -18.16 -26.02
N PRO A 243 6.46 -19.18 -26.85
CA PRO A 243 6.87 -20.55 -26.60
C PRO A 243 8.40 -20.66 -26.52
N ALA A 244 8.94 -21.53 -25.66
CA ALA A 244 10.39 -21.64 -25.43
C ALA A 244 11.22 -21.89 -26.71
N ALA A 245 10.67 -22.63 -27.67
CA ALA A 245 11.31 -22.89 -28.97
C ALA A 245 11.39 -21.65 -29.91
N ALA A 246 10.78 -20.52 -29.53
CA ALA A 246 10.82 -19.25 -30.25
C ALA A 246 11.41 -18.11 -29.40
N ASP A 247 11.97 -18.42 -28.22
CA ASP A 247 12.49 -17.47 -27.23
C ASP A 247 14.02 -17.64 -27.09
N PHE A 248 14.77 -17.13 -28.06
CA PHE A 248 16.22 -17.36 -28.20
C PHE A 248 17.03 -16.08 -28.44
N ASP A 249 18.30 -16.14 -28.05
CA ASP A 249 19.33 -15.10 -28.26
C ASP A 249 20.29 -15.44 -29.40
N GLN A 250 20.42 -16.72 -29.74
CA GLN A 250 21.27 -17.25 -30.81
C GLN A 250 20.40 -17.93 -31.88
N LEU A 251 20.62 -17.58 -33.14
CA LEU A 251 20.19 -18.35 -34.30
C LEU A 251 21.44 -18.99 -34.92
N GLU A 252 21.45 -20.32 -35.07
CA GLU A 252 22.51 -21.04 -35.77
C GLU A 252 21.96 -21.97 -36.85
N PHE A 253 22.77 -22.23 -37.88
CA PHE A 253 22.51 -23.27 -38.87
C PHE A 253 23.83 -23.85 -39.40
N LYS A 254 23.84 -25.16 -39.70
CA LYS A 254 24.94 -25.85 -40.38
C LYS A 254 24.53 -26.14 -41.84
N ARG A 255 25.48 -25.99 -42.76
CA ARG A 255 25.37 -26.33 -44.20
C ARG A 255 26.70 -26.94 -44.66
N SER A 256 26.67 -27.76 -45.72
CA SER A 256 27.86 -28.13 -46.46
C SER A 256 28.31 -26.97 -47.37
N GLY A 257 29.62 -26.84 -47.55
CA GLY A 257 30.27 -25.81 -48.37
C GLY A 257 31.76 -25.67 -48.06
N ASP A 258 32.53 -25.56 -49.13
CA ASP A 258 33.99 -25.43 -49.21
C ASP A 258 34.43 -24.04 -49.75
N GLU A 259 33.57 -23.35 -50.50
CA GLU A 259 33.81 -22.00 -51.02
C GLU A 259 33.29 -20.85 -50.12
N ASN A 260 33.94 -19.68 -50.23
CA ASN A 260 33.53 -18.44 -49.56
C ASN A 260 32.23 -17.88 -50.17
N CYS A 261 31.20 -17.66 -49.33
CA CYS A 261 29.86 -17.27 -49.78
C CYS A 261 29.40 -15.93 -49.16
N ASN A 262 28.78 -15.06 -49.95
CA ASN A 262 28.10 -13.86 -49.44
C ASN A 262 26.67 -14.18 -49.02
N ILE A 263 26.24 -13.67 -47.87
CA ILE A 263 24.86 -13.76 -47.38
C ILE A 263 24.30 -12.38 -47.02
N VAL A 264 22.98 -12.26 -47.11
CA VAL A 264 22.21 -11.11 -46.63
C VAL A 264 21.24 -11.58 -45.57
N VAL A 265 21.41 -11.11 -44.33
CA VAL A 265 20.48 -11.35 -43.24
C VAL A 265 19.44 -10.23 -43.23
N ASN A 266 18.20 -10.55 -43.56
CA ASN A 266 17.07 -9.62 -43.52
C ASN A 266 16.35 -9.73 -42.17
N LEU A 267 16.27 -8.64 -41.43
CA LEU A 267 15.63 -8.57 -40.11
C LEU A 267 14.38 -7.67 -40.18
N VAL A 268 13.18 -8.26 -40.09
CA VAL A 268 11.91 -7.51 -40.02
C VAL A 268 11.60 -7.25 -38.55
N ARG A 269 11.58 -5.98 -38.13
CA ARG A 269 11.28 -5.59 -36.74
C ARG A 269 9.85 -5.94 -36.32
N ASP A 270 9.65 -6.26 -35.05
CA ASP A 270 8.35 -6.42 -34.41
C ASP A 270 8.05 -5.22 -33.49
N GLU A 271 7.50 -4.16 -34.07
CA GLU A 271 7.10 -2.95 -33.34
C GLU A 271 5.58 -2.87 -33.22
N THR A 272 5.09 -2.62 -32.00
CA THR A 272 3.68 -2.47 -31.64
C THR A 272 3.38 -1.08 -31.03
N PRO A 273 2.61 -0.18 -31.67
CA PRO A 273 2.00 -0.28 -33.00
C PRO A 273 3.03 -0.45 -34.13
N GLU A 274 2.58 -0.99 -35.26
CA GLU A 274 3.43 -1.17 -36.44
C GLU A 274 3.89 0.18 -36.98
N ARG A 275 5.20 0.32 -37.23
CA ARG A 275 5.78 1.48 -37.92
C ARG A 275 5.75 1.24 -39.43
N PHE A 276 5.40 2.29 -40.15
CA PHE A 276 5.37 2.34 -41.60
C PHE A 276 6.48 3.25 -42.11
N GLN A 277 7.02 2.92 -43.28
CA GLN A 277 7.88 3.83 -44.02
C GLN A 277 6.99 4.84 -44.77
N LEU A 278 7.34 6.11 -44.66
CA LEU A 278 6.53 7.20 -45.20
C LEU A 278 6.95 7.50 -46.64
N SER A 279 5.98 7.77 -47.52
CA SER A 279 6.29 8.28 -48.86
C SER A 279 7.05 9.62 -48.75
N PRO A 280 7.95 9.96 -49.71
CA PRO A 280 8.75 11.19 -49.64
C PRO A 280 7.93 12.48 -49.47
N VAL A 281 6.68 12.49 -49.94
CA VAL A 281 5.72 13.60 -49.73
C VAL A 281 5.39 13.77 -48.24
N LEU A 282 5.04 12.69 -47.54
CA LEU A 282 4.77 12.74 -46.09
C LEU A 282 6.05 13.08 -45.31
N ALA A 283 7.18 12.52 -45.70
CA ALA A 283 8.45 12.77 -45.03
C ALA A 283 8.86 14.25 -45.10
N ALA A 284 8.63 14.93 -46.23
CA ALA A 284 8.91 16.36 -46.41
C ALA A 284 7.94 17.32 -45.66
N ILE A 285 6.85 16.79 -45.09
CA ILE A 285 5.87 17.54 -44.27
C ILE A 285 6.12 17.30 -42.78
N LEU A 286 6.48 16.07 -42.41
CA LEU A 286 6.60 15.60 -41.03
C LEU A 286 8.06 15.48 -40.53
N ASP A 287 9.03 15.83 -41.37
CA ASP A 287 10.48 15.73 -41.15
C ASP A 287 10.94 14.35 -40.63
N THR A 288 10.24 13.30 -41.05
CA THR A 288 10.38 11.92 -40.54
C THR A 288 10.18 10.90 -41.64
N ASN A 289 11.08 9.91 -41.74
CA ASN A 289 11.02 8.87 -42.77
C ASN A 289 10.22 7.62 -42.34
N VAL A 290 9.97 7.45 -41.03
CA VAL A 290 9.32 6.29 -40.44
C VAL A 290 8.43 6.74 -39.28
N GLY A 291 7.19 6.27 -39.20
CA GLY A 291 6.23 6.64 -38.16
C GLY A 291 5.09 5.63 -37.98
N THR A 292 4.36 5.69 -36.87
CA THR A 292 3.07 4.99 -36.73
C THR A 292 1.95 5.80 -37.39
N ARG A 293 0.78 5.18 -37.62
CA ARG A 293 -0.37 5.90 -38.20
C ARG A 293 -0.85 7.03 -37.27
N GLU A 294 -0.77 6.82 -35.96
CA GLU A 294 -1.17 7.78 -34.94
C GLU A 294 -0.23 9.00 -34.94
N GLU A 295 1.08 8.76 -34.98
CA GLU A 295 2.11 9.81 -35.12
C GLU A 295 1.91 10.63 -36.39
N VAL A 296 1.71 9.97 -37.55
CA VAL A 296 1.47 10.64 -38.84
C VAL A 296 0.17 11.46 -38.81
N THR A 297 -0.91 10.92 -38.26
CA THR A 297 -2.20 11.63 -38.17
C THR A 297 -2.11 12.85 -37.26
N MET A 298 -1.44 12.71 -36.11
CA MET A 298 -1.22 13.80 -35.15
C MET A 298 -0.26 14.87 -35.71
N GLY A 299 0.76 14.45 -36.47
CA GLY A 299 1.68 15.33 -37.17
C GLY A 299 0.98 16.18 -38.23
N ILE A 300 0.16 15.56 -39.09
CA ILE A 300 -0.63 16.29 -40.11
C ILE A 300 -1.64 17.23 -39.44
N TRP A 301 -2.31 16.80 -38.36
CA TRP A 301 -3.19 17.68 -37.58
C TRP A 301 -2.44 18.89 -37.00
N SER A 302 -1.23 18.67 -36.48
CA SER A 302 -0.37 19.72 -35.94
C SER A 302 0.13 20.68 -37.03
N TYR A 303 0.46 20.17 -38.22
CA TYR A 303 0.84 20.95 -39.39
C TYR A 303 -0.32 21.85 -39.88
N ILE A 304 -1.51 21.28 -40.07
CA ILE A 304 -2.72 22.02 -40.48
C ILE A 304 -3.05 23.13 -39.48
N LYS A 305 -2.90 22.85 -38.18
CA LYS A 305 -3.10 23.82 -37.10
C LYS A 305 -2.02 24.90 -37.06
N ALA A 306 -0.76 24.56 -37.32
CA ALA A 306 0.35 25.52 -37.36
C ALA A 306 0.29 26.47 -38.57
N MET A 307 -0.16 25.97 -39.72
CA MET A 307 -0.33 26.73 -40.96
C MET A 307 -1.68 27.47 -41.05
N GLY A 308 -2.58 27.31 -40.07
CA GLY A 308 -3.90 27.96 -40.06
C GLY A 308 -4.87 27.45 -41.13
N LEU A 309 -4.66 26.24 -41.65
CA LEU A 309 -5.42 25.67 -42.78
C LEU A 309 -6.77 25.05 -42.38
N ALA A 310 -7.19 25.17 -41.12
CA ALA A 310 -8.48 24.67 -40.64
C ALA A 310 -9.60 25.67 -40.93
N ASP A 311 -10.72 25.19 -41.46
CA ASP A 311 -11.89 26.03 -41.77
C ASP A 311 -12.65 26.35 -40.47
N ASP A 312 -12.73 27.64 -40.12
CA ASP A 312 -13.37 28.12 -38.88
C ASP A 312 -14.91 27.92 -38.89
N ASP A 313 -15.52 28.04 -40.07
CA ASP A 313 -16.95 27.85 -40.29
C ASP A 313 -17.28 26.34 -40.37
N GLU A 314 -16.57 25.58 -41.22
CA GLU A 314 -16.75 24.13 -41.34
C GLU A 314 -15.60 23.33 -40.73
N LYS A 315 -15.61 23.21 -39.39
CA LYS A 315 -14.64 22.48 -38.54
C LYS A 315 -14.42 20.98 -38.86
N ARG A 316 -15.03 20.45 -39.93
CA ARG A 316 -14.81 19.10 -40.46
C ARG A 316 -13.92 19.07 -41.70
N THR A 317 -13.68 20.22 -42.34
CA THR A 317 -12.82 20.36 -43.52
C THR A 317 -11.54 21.15 -43.18
N PHE A 318 -10.61 21.17 -44.12
CA PHE A 318 -9.38 21.97 -44.08
C PHE A 318 -8.91 22.25 -45.52
N GLU A 319 -8.14 23.30 -45.72
CA GLU A 319 -7.65 23.69 -47.06
C GLU A 319 -6.35 22.97 -47.42
N LEU A 320 -6.16 22.69 -48.72
CA LEU A 320 -5.01 21.94 -49.22
C LEU A 320 -3.95 22.87 -49.83
N ASP A 321 -2.94 23.18 -49.01
CA ASP A 321 -1.74 23.90 -49.43
C ASP A 321 -0.91 23.10 -50.47
N GLU A 322 0.16 23.71 -50.97
CA GLU A 322 1.01 23.09 -52.00
C GLU A 322 1.67 21.78 -51.55
N ARG A 323 1.88 21.59 -50.22
CA ARG A 323 2.54 20.40 -49.66
C ARG A 323 1.56 19.26 -49.37
N LEU A 324 0.33 19.55 -48.95
CA LEU A 324 -0.72 18.56 -48.68
C LEU A 324 -1.45 18.12 -49.96
N ARG A 325 -1.51 18.96 -51.00
CA ARG A 325 -2.20 18.66 -52.27
C ARG A 325 -1.77 17.36 -52.95
N PRO A 326 -0.49 16.93 -52.96
CA PRO A 326 -0.08 15.64 -53.51
C PRO A 326 -0.55 14.41 -52.70
N LEU A 327 -1.02 14.58 -51.47
CA LEU A 327 -1.66 13.51 -50.66
C LEU A 327 -3.16 13.35 -50.98
N PHE A 328 -3.78 14.38 -51.57
CA PHE A 328 -5.21 14.43 -51.88
C PHE A 328 -5.43 14.74 -53.37
N PRO A 329 -5.03 13.83 -54.29
CA PRO A 329 -5.07 14.08 -55.73
C PRO A 329 -6.47 14.45 -56.20
N GLY A 330 -6.58 15.59 -56.89
CA GLY A 330 -7.82 16.09 -57.48
C GLY A 330 -8.80 16.75 -56.49
N ARG A 331 -8.33 17.28 -55.35
CA ARG A 331 -9.17 17.98 -54.36
C ARG A 331 -8.56 19.30 -53.90
N GLU A 332 -9.43 20.24 -53.51
CA GLU A 332 -9.05 21.57 -52.99
C GLU A 332 -9.26 21.70 -51.47
N LYS A 333 -10.24 20.99 -50.90
CA LYS A 333 -10.42 20.82 -49.45
C LYS A 333 -10.29 19.35 -49.02
N GLY A 334 -9.66 19.13 -47.87
CA GLY A 334 -9.61 17.87 -47.14
C GLY A 334 -10.78 17.70 -46.16
N TYR A 335 -10.95 16.49 -45.62
CA TYR A 335 -12.02 16.15 -44.68
C TYR A 335 -11.50 15.19 -43.61
N TRP A 336 -11.61 15.55 -42.31
CA TRP A 336 -10.87 14.86 -41.24
C TRP A 336 -11.10 13.33 -41.18
N PRO A 337 -12.33 12.78 -41.27
CA PRO A 337 -12.53 11.33 -41.32
C PRO A 337 -11.84 10.60 -42.49
N GLN A 338 -11.54 11.28 -43.60
CA GLN A 338 -10.87 10.68 -44.76
C GLN A 338 -9.34 10.85 -44.73
N LEU A 339 -8.79 11.57 -43.74
CA LEU A 339 -7.34 11.68 -43.54
C LEU A 339 -6.73 10.31 -43.24
N GLY A 340 -7.42 9.46 -42.47
CA GLY A 340 -6.97 8.10 -42.18
C GLY A 340 -6.81 7.25 -43.45
N ASP A 341 -7.76 7.34 -44.39
CA ASP A 341 -7.72 6.61 -45.65
C ASP A 341 -6.63 7.15 -46.60
N ALA A 342 -6.47 8.47 -46.69
CA ALA A 342 -5.41 9.11 -47.48
C ALA A 342 -4.00 8.75 -46.95
N ILE A 343 -3.84 8.56 -45.64
CA ILE A 343 -2.58 8.09 -45.06
C ILE A 343 -2.27 6.65 -45.53
N ILE A 344 -3.27 5.76 -45.72
CA ILE A 344 -3.04 4.35 -46.13
C ILE A 344 -2.18 4.27 -47.39
N SER A 345 -2.51 5.03 -48.44
CA SER A 345 -1.80 4.98 -49.73
C SER A 345 -0.39 5.59 -49.69
N HIS A 346 -0.05 6.33 -48.63
CA HIS A 346 1.26 6.95 -48.45
C HIS A 346 2.11 6.30 -47.34
N THR A 347 1.60 5.25 -46.69
CA THR A 347 2.31 4.40 -45.72
C THR A 347 2.62 3.03 -46.31
N THR A 348 3.91 2.69 -46.51
CA THR A 348 4.34 1.34 -46.91
C THR A 348 4.88 0.57 -45.70
N ILE A 349 4.91 -0.76 -45.79
CA ILE A 349 5.57 -1.58 -44.76
C ILE A 349 7.06 -1.25 -44.68
N LEU A 350 7.59 -1.16 -43.47
CA LEU A 350 9.00 -0.86 -43.22
C LEU A 350 9.90 -1.92 -43.87
N GLN A 351 10.93 -1.50 -44.60
CA GLN A 351 11.89 -2.42 -45.20
C GLN A 351 12.68 -3.18 -44.10
N PRO A 352 13.02 -4.47 -44.32
CA PRO A 352 13.87 -5.20 -43.38
C PRO A 352 15.26 -4.56 -43.29
N VAL A 353 15.85 -4.58 -42.09
CA VAL A 353 17.26 -4.24 -41.91
C VAL A 353 18.10 -5.33 -42.58
N ARG A 354 18.95 -4.97 -43.53
CA ARG A 354 19.81 -5.90 -44.28
C ARG A 354 21.23 -5.85 -43.74
N LEU A 355 21.72 -6.97 -43.22
CA LEU A 355 23.11 -7.13 -42.78
C LEU A 355 23.86 -7.98 -43.83
N HIS A 356 24.90 -7.41 -44.43
CA HIS A 356 25.70 -8.07 -45.47
C HIS A 356 26.93 -8.75 -44.84
N TYR A 357 27.02 -10.07 -44.92
CA TYR A 357 28.11 -10.84 -44.32
C TYR A 357 28.76 -11.78 -45.35
N THR A 358 30.08 -11.97 -45.27
CA THR A 358 30.80 -12.96 -46.09
C THR A 358 31.24 -14.10 -45.20
N ILE A 359 30.70 -15.29 -45.47
CA ILE A 359 31.13 -16.57 -44.89
C ILE A 359 32.53 -16.85 -45.44
N ARG A 360 33.52 -16.88 -44.53
CA ARG A 360 34.92 -17.20 -44.83
C ARG A 360 35.26 -18.59 -44.33
N VAL A 361 35.87 -19.39 -45.20
CA VAL A 361 36.30 -20.78 -45.00
C VAL A 361 37.83 -20.87 -44.83
N ASP A 362 38.54 -19.80 -45.19
CA ASP A 362 39.99 -19.68 -45.18
C ASP A 362 40.62 -19.97 -43.80
N LYS A 363 41.77 -20.65 -43.80
CA LYS A 363 42.51 -20.98 -42.57
C LYS A 363 42.93 -19.74 -41.78
N GLU A 364 43.47 -18.72 -42.46
CA GLU A 364 43.99 -17.48 -41.84
C GLU A 364 42.93 -16.76 -41.00
N PHE A 365 41.66 -16.81 -41.41
CA PHE A 365 40.56 -16.20 -40.66
C PHE A 365 40.23 -16.94 -39.36
N HIS A 366 40.47 -18.26 -39.32
CA HIS A 366 40.17 -19.11 -38.17
C HIS A 366 41.31 -19.14 -37.14
N GLU A 367 42.49 -18.60 -37.45
CA GLU A 367 43.58 -18.43 -36.48
C GLU A 367 43.33 -17.24 -35.52
N ASN A 368 42.56 -16.22 -35.93
CA ASN A 368 42.07 -15.13 -35.08
C ASN A 368 40.67 -14.64 -35.53
N PRO A 369 39.59 -15.40 -35.26
CA PRO A 369 38.26 -15.11 -35.78
C PRO A 369 37.60 -13.91 -35.08
N GLN A 370 37.64 -12.74 -35.72
CA GLN A 370 36.87 -11.57 -35.25
C GLN A 370 35.41 -11.65 -35.75
N PRO A 371 34.41 -11.60 -34.86
CA PRO A 371 33.00 -11.58 -35.25
C PRO A 371 32.65 -10.24 -35.90
N THR A 372 31.79 -10.25 -36.92
CA THR A 372 31.28 -9.00 -37.51
C THR A 372 30.16 -8.46 -36.62
N ILE A 373 30.24 -7.18 -36.25
CA ILE A 373 29.35 -6.54 -35.27
C ILE A 373 28.43 -5.54 -35.99
N TYR A 374 27.13 -5.64 -35.72
CA TYR A 374 26.11 -4.70 -36.19
C TYR A 374 25.31 -4.15 -35.03
N ASP A 375 25.26 -2.82 -34.91
CA ASP A 375 24.45 -2.13 -33.91
C ASP A 375 23.13 -1.66 -34.53
N VAL A 376 22.01 -2.14 -33.98
CA VAL A 376 20.66 -1.89 -34.49
C VAL A 376 19.80 -1.28 -33.38
N GLN A 377 19.31 -0.06 -33.57
CA GLN A 377 18.38 0.54 -32.61
C GLN A 377 17.04 -0.21 -32.59
N VAL A 378 16.56 -0.58 -31.41
CA VAL A 378 15.28 -1.27 -31.17
C VAL A 378 14.45 -0.52 -30.11
N THR A 379 13.12 -0.65 -30.18
CA THR A 379 12.23 -0.06 -29.16
C THR A 379 11.98 -1.03 -28.02
N VAL A 380 12.17 -0.59 -26.78
CA VAL A 380 11.92 -1.34 -25.55
C VAL A 380 10.76 -0.67 -24.79
N GLU A 381 9.92 -1.45 -24.11
CA GLU A 381 8.90 -0.88 -23.21
C GLU A 381 9.55 -0.26 -21.97
N ASP A 382 9.02 0.85 -21.47
CA ASP A 382 9.53 1.47 -20.25
C ASP A 382 9.29 0.54 -19.02
N PRO A 383 10.31 0.22 -18.20
CA PRO A 383 10.13 -0.61 -17.00
C PRO A 383 9.11 -0.02 -16.00
N LEU A 384 8.88 1.29 -16.01
CA LEU A 384 7.83 1.94 -15.21
C LEU A 384 6.44 1.45 -15.60
N LYS A 385 6.18 1.11 -16.87
CA LYS A 385 4.89 0.57 -17.34
C LYS A 385 4.53 -0.73 -16.61
N ALA A 386 5.51 -1.60 -16.36
CA ALA A 386 5.34 -2.82 -15.59
C ALA A 386 5.09 -2.53 -14.10
N ALA A 387 5.83 -1.58 -13.49
CA ALA A 387 5.65 -1.19 -12.09
C ALA A 387 4.28 -0.54 -11.82
N LEU A 388 3.84 0.38 -12.69
CA LEU A 388 2.52 1.03 -12.63
C LEU A 388 1.38 0.03 -12.91
N GLY A 389 1.59 -0.92 -13.83
CA GLY A 389 0.68 -2.04 -14.08
C GLY A 389 0.55 -2.97 -12.87
N ALA A 390 1.63 -3.24 -12.14
CA ALA A 390 1.60 -4.02 -10.90
C ALA A 390 0.88 -3.26 -9.77
N ALA A 391 1.18 -1.97 -9.58
CA ALA A 391 0.55 -1.13 -8.55
C ALA A 391 -0.98 -1.03 -8.71
N THR A 392 -1.47 -0.89 -9.94
CA THR A 392 -2.93 -0.80 -10.22
C THR A 392 -3.68 -2.13 -10.10
N ARG A 393 -2.98 -3.26 -10.22
CA ARG A 393 -3.50 -4.64 -10.17
C ARG A 393 -3.25 -5.36 -8.84
N ASN A 394 -2.67 -4.70 -7.84
CA ASN A 394 -2.32 -5.31 -6.55
C ASN A 394 -3.56 -5.97 -5.88
N PRO A 395 -3.56 -7.29 -5.65
CA PRO A 395 -4.70 -7.99 -5.04
C PRO A 395 -4.92 -7.63 -3.57
N VAL A 396 -3.87 -7.21 -2.84
CA VAL A 396 -3.98 -6.78 -1.44
C VAL A 396 -4.90 -5.57 -1.33
N TYR A 397 -4.78 -4.60 -2.24
CA TYR A 397 -5.67 -3.43 -2.28
C TYR A 397 -7.15 -3.81 -2.43
N ALA A 398 -7.46 -4.89 -3.16
CA ALA A 398 -8.83 -5.38 -3.29
C ALA A 398 -9.35 -6.06 -2.00
N ALA A 399 -8.47 -6.70 -1.21
CA ALA A 399 -8.82 -7.24 0.10
C ALA A 399 -9.04 -6.10 1.12
N ASN A 400 -8.13 -5.14 1.19
CA ASN A 400 -8.22 -4.00 2.12
C ASN A 400 -9.49 -3.16 1.88
N LEU A 401 -9.96 -3.03 0.62
CA LEU A 401 -11.24 -2.37 0.32
C LEU A 401 -12.46 -3.13 0.89
N LEU A 402 -12.41 -4.45 1.02
CA LEU A 402 -13.47 -5.24 1.66
C LEU A 402 -13.43 -5.05 3.18
N GLU A 403 -12.23 -5.00 3.77
CA GLU A 403 -12.01 -4.74 5.19
C GLU A 403 -12.53 -3.34 5.59
N ILE A 404 -12.14 -2.29 4.86
CA ILE A 404 -12.66 -0.91 5.03
C ILE A 404 -14.19 -0.90 4.96
N ALA A 405 -14.79 -1.61 4.00
CA ALA A 405 -16.24 -1.74 3.88
C ALA A 405 -16.92 -2.55 5.01
N THR A 406 -16.17 -3.25 5.86
CA THR A 406 -16.68 -3.83 7.12
C THR A 406 -16.50 -2.90 8.32
N LEU A 407 -15.37 -2.20 8.41
CA LEU A 407 -15.12 -1.18 9.44
C LEU A 407 -16.13 -0.03 9.33
N ASP A 408 -16.47 0.40 8.12
CA ASP A 408 -17.52 1.40 7.86
C ASP A 408 -18.89 1.02 8.42
N LYS A 409 -19.24 -0.27 8.38
CA LYS A 409 -20.52 -0.78 8.92
C LYS A 409 -20.50 -0.79 10.44
N GLN A 410 -19.39 -1.18 11.05
CA GLN A 410 -19.20 -1.10 12.50
C GLN A 410 -19.28 0.36 12.98
N LEU A 411 -18.62 1.28 12.27
CA LEU A 411 -18.65 2.71 12.54
C LEU A 411 -20.06 3.30 12.44
N ALA A 412 -20.83 2.96 11.40
CA ALA A 412 -22.22 3.42 11.26
C ALA A 412 -23.15 2.85 12.37
N VAL A 413 -22.89 1.63 12.86
CA VAL A 413 -23.59 1.06 14.03
C VAL A 413 -23.22 1.81 15.31
N MET A 414 -21.94 2.14 15.53
CA MET A 414 -21.49 2.93 16.69
C MET A 414 -22.07 4.35 16.68
N ILE A 415 -22.10 5.03 15.53
CA ILE A 415 -22.72 6.35 15.40
C ILE A 415 -24.23 6.31 15.70
N ARG A 416 -24.93 5.27 15.25
CA ARG A 416 -26.35 5.05 15.62
C ARG A 416 -26.52 4.80 17.12
N ALA A 417 -25.58 4.09 17.76
CA ALA A 417 -25.59 3.91 19.22
C ALA A 417 -25.35 5.23 19.97
N ILE A 418 -24.44 6.08 19.50
CA ILE A 418 -24.20 7.43 20.04
C ILE A 418 -25.46 8.30 19.92
N ALA A 419 -26.11 8.31 18.76
CA ALA A 419 -27.37 9.05 18.56
C ALA A 419 -28.51 8.56 19.49
N ASN A 420 -28.61 7.24 19.70
CA ASN A 420 -29.56 6.64 20.65
C ASN A 420 -29.22 6.97 22.13
N SER A 421 -27.95 7.08 22.49
CA SER A 421 -27.52 7.49 23.83
C SER A 421 -27.77 8.98 24.07
N LYS A 422 -27.53 9.82 23.06
CA LYS A 422 -27.83 11.25 23.09
C LYS A 422 -29.33 11.52 23.26
N SER A 423 -30.20 10.80 22.55
CA SER A 423 -31.66 10.97 22.70
C SER A 423 -32.16 10.53 24.08
N LYS A 424 -31.62 9.46 24.66
CA LYS A 424 -31.85 9.08 26.06
C LYS A 424 -31.38 10.15 27.04
N HIS A 425 -30.18 10.71 26.83
CA HIS A 425 -29.65 11.78 27.68
C HIS A 425 -30.55 13.03 27.63
N ALA A 426 -30.92 13.49 26.44
CA ALA A 426 -31.81 14.64 26.26
C ALA A 426 -33.21 14.41 26.88
N PHE A 427 -33.74 13.18 26.82
CA PHE A 427 -35.01 12.82 27.46
C PHE A 427 -34.91 12.93 29.00
N LEU A 428 -33.85 12.40 29.60
CA LEU A 428 -33.64 12.42 31.06
C LEU A 428 -33.28 13.82 31.59
N ASP A 429 -32.54 14.61 30.81
CA ASP A 429 -32.21 16.00 31.10
C ASP A 429 -33.44 16.93 31.02
N ALA A 430 -34.32 16.72 30.03
CA ALA A 430 -35.59 17.44 29.95
C ALA A 430 -36.55 17.07 31.11
N LEU A 431 -36.56 15.80 31.52
CA LEU A 431 -37.31 15.31 32.69
C LEU A 431 -36.77 15.90 34.01
N SER A 432 -35.44 15.97 34.19
CA SER A 432 -34.84 16.47 35.44
C SER A 432 -35.02 17.98 35.60
N LYS A 433 -34.99 18.76 34.51
CA LYS A 433 -35.14 20.22 34.52
C LYS A 433 -36.55 20.68 34.85
N ASN A 434 -37.59 20.09 34.25
CA ASN A 434 -38.99 20.51 34.45
C ASN A 434 -39.97 19.30 34.43
N PRO A 435 -39.94 18.42 35.45
CA PRO A 435 -40.68 17.14 35.42
C PRO A 435 -42.19 17.31 35.23
N THR A 436 -42.81 18.29 35.89
CA THR A 436 -44.26 18.51 35.84
C THR A 436 -44.76 18.97 34.46
N GLU A 437 -43.95 19.72 33.72
CA GLU A 437 -44.28 20.13 32.35
C GLU A 437 -43.91 19.04 31.34
N PHE A 438 -42.75 18.41 31.53
CA PHE A 438 -42.28 17.29 30.72
C PHE A 438 -43.29 16.15 30.69
N ILE A 439 -43.80 15.71 31.85
CA ILE A 439 -44.79 14.62 31.93
C ILE A 439 -46.08 14.98 31.18
N LYS A 440 -46.57 16.23 31.26
CA LYS A 440 -47.74 16.69 30.50
C LYS A 440 -47.51 16.63 28.99
N ARG A 441 -46.35 17.14 28.52
CA ARG A 441 -45.96 17.10 27.11
C ARG A 441 -45.76 15.66 26.62
N TRP A 442 -45.17 14.79 27.43
CA TRP A 442 -44.94 13.38 27.13
C TRP A 442 -46.27 12.61 27.00
N ILE A 443 -47.24 12.83 27.90
CA ILE A 443 -48.57 12.20 27.80
C ILE A 443 -49.31 12.65 26.52
N SER A 444 -49.26 13.94 26.16
CA SER A 444 -49.85 14.43 24.89
C SER A 444 -49.15 13.82 23.67
N SER A 445 -47.80 13.72 23.67
CA SER A 445 -47.06 13.03 22.60
C SER A 445 -47.45 11.57 22.47
N GLN A 446 -47.35 10.78 23.56
CA GLN A 446 -47.63 9.34 23.51
C GLN A 446 -49.08 9.05 23.09
N ARG A 447 -50.04 9.90 23.49
CA ARG A 447 -51.42 9.83 23.01
C ARG A 447 -51.49 10.06 21.49
N ARG A 448 -50.85 11.12 20.98
CA ARG A 448 -50.81 11.45 19.55
C ARG A 448 -50.12 10.37 18.72
N ASP A 449 -49.03 9.81 19.23
CA ASP A 449 -48.29 8.71 18.62
C ASP A 449 -49.17 7.44 18.54
N LEU A 450 -49.98 7.16 19.56
CA LEU A 450 -50.96 6.07 19.58
C LEU A 450 -52.11 6.32 18.59
N GLU A 451 -52.69 7.53 18.55
CA GLU A 451 -53.72 7.94 17.59
C GLU A 451 -53.24 7.78 16.12
N ILE A 452 -51.94 7.99 15.86
CA ILE A 452 -51.30 7.74 14.56
C ILE A 452 -51.12 6.24 14.29
N ILE A 453 -50.57 5.48 15.25
CA ILE A 453 -50.27 4.04 15.08
C ILE A 453 -51.56 3.21 14.92
N SER A 454 -52.62 3.53 15.64
CA SER A 454 -53.93 2.87 15.55
C SER A 454 -54.72 3.24 14.29
N GLY A 455 -54.30 4.25 13.53
CA GLY A 455 -55.03 4.74 12.35
C GLY A 455 -56.26 5.60 12.66
N ASP A 456 -56.57 5.85 13.94
CA ASP A 456 -57.69 6.69 14.40
C ASP A 456 -57.55 8.16 13.99
N GLY A 457 -56.36 8.59 13.53
CA GLY A 457 -56.13 9.88 12.85
C GLY A 457 -56.97 10.13 11.58
N MET A 458 -57.90 9.24 11.21
CA MET A 458 -58.77 9.32 10.03
C MET A 458 -59.96 10.30 10.13
N ARG A 459 -59.76 11.52 10.67
CA ARG A 459 -60.45 12.77 10.21
C ARG A 459 -60.04 14.05 10.98
N GLY A 460 -58.91 14.64 10.61
CA GLY A 460 -58.73 16.11 10.55
C GLY A 460 -59.07 16.99 11.77
N GLY A 461 -59.16 16.43 12.99
CA GLY A 461 -59.51 17.14 14.22
C GLY A 461 -58.65 16.63 15.37
N GLY A 462 -57.40 17.07 15.43
CA GLY A 462 -56.45 16.66 16.45
C GLY A 462 -56.75 17.28 17.82
N GLU A 463 -56.47 16.52 18.88
CA GLU A 463 -56.58 16.88 20.32
C GLU A 463 -58.01 17.18 20.82
N ASP A 464 -58.80 17.96 20.08
CA ASP A 464 -60.12 18.46 20.48
C ASP A 464 -61.19 17.38 20.65
N ALA A 465 -61.43 16.52 19.64
CA ALA A 465 -62.68 15.75 19.51
C ALA A 465 -62.98 14.74 20.64
N THR A 466 -62.01 14.48 21.51
CA THR A 466 -62.11 13.59 22.69
C THR A 466 -61.59 14.24 23.97
N SER A 467 -61.41 15.56 24.00
CA SER A 467 -61.03 16.31 25.21
C SER A 467 -62.21 16.57 26.15
N ASP A 468 -61.94 16.84 27.42
CA ASP A 468 -62.94 17.32 28.39
C ASP A 468 -63.51 18.71 28.03
N GLU A 469 -63.01 19.38 27.00
CA GLU A 469 -63.43 20.74 26.64
C GLU A 469 -64.76 20.75 25.87
N TRP A 470 -65.08 19.68 25.13
CA TRP A 470 -66.42 19.48 24.59
C TRP A 470 -67.47 19.17 25.67
N ARG A 471 -67.04 18.76 26.87
CA ARG A 471 -67.92 18.61 28.05
C ARG A 471 -68.15 19.93 28.79
N LYS A 472 -67.30 20.96 28.58
CA LYS A 472 -67.46 22.30 29.14
C LYS A 472 -68.43 23.13 28.28
N GLY A 473 -69.72 23.07 28.60
CA GLY A 473 -70.71 23.98 28.00
C GLY A 473 -70.51 25.44 28.44
N GLY A 474 -70.65 26.38 27.52
CA GLY A 474 -70.53 27.82 27.80
C GLY A 474 -70.17 28.64 26.56
N THR A 475 -70.33 29.96 26.63
CA THR A 475 -70.02 30.90 25.52
C THR A 475 -68.53 31.09 25.28
N GLU A 476 -67.69 30.77 26.27
CA GLU A 476 -66.22 30.84 26.18
C GLU A 476 -65.56 29.46 25.90
N GLY A 477 -66.35 28.38 25.84
CA GLY A 477 -65.87 27.05 25.46
C GLY A 477 -65.85 26.83 23.94
N ILE A 478 -65.43 25.63 23.51
CA ILE A 478 -65.36 25.24 22.08
C ILE A 478 -66.72 25.45 21.36
N TRP A 479 -67.83 25.19 22.06
CA TRP A 479 -69.20 25.44 21.60
C TRP A 479 -69.50 26.91 21.22
N GLY A 480 -68.77 27.87 21.81
CA GLY A 480 -68.85 29.29 21.50
C GLY A 480 -67.94 29.75 20.36
N SER A 481 -67.06 28.88 19.85
CA SER A 481 -66.10 29.24 18.79
C SER A 481 -66.78 29.57 17.46
N ASN A 482 -66.14 30.42 16.65
CA ASN A 482 -66.64 30.71 15.30
C ASN A 482 -66.65 29.46 14.42
N ASN A 483 -65.68 28.56 14.55
CA ASN A 483 -65.67 27.30 13.80
C ASN A 483 -66.90 26.42 14.12
N VAL A 484 -67.30 26.31 15.39
CA VAL A 484 -68.51 25.55 15.77
C VAL A 484 -69.79 26.31 15.39
N LYS A 485 -69.81 27.65 15.45
CA LYS A 485 -70.92 28.47 14.94
C LYS A 485 -71.08 28.34 13.43
N GLU A 486 -69.98 28.31 12.67
CA GLU A 486 -69.99 28.10 11.22
C GLU A 486 -70.35 26.66 10.87
N LEU A 487 -69.82 25.65 11.58
CA LEU A 487 -70.20 24.25 11.38
C LEU A 487 -71.68 24.03 11.74
N ALA A 488 -72.17 24.64 12.81
CA ALA A 488 -73.59 24.65 13.16
C ALA A 488 -74.42 25.40 12.11
N ALA A 489 -73.96 26.55 11.60
CA ALA A 489 -74.59 27.27 10.50
C ALA A 489 -74.52 26.50 9.17
N LEU A 490 -73.59 25.55 9.01
CA LEU A 490 -73.46 24.68 7.83
C LEU A 490 -74.33 23.42 7.96
N MET A 491 -74.42 22.82 9.14
CA MET A 491 -75.44 21.80 9.47
C MET A 491 -76.85 22.39 9.39
N VAL A 492 -77.05 23.60 9.90
CA VAL A 492 -78.31 24.34 9.78
C VAL A 492 -78.53 24.77 8.34
N SER A 493 -77.55 25.25 7.57
CA SER A 493 -77.78 25.60 6.16
C SER A 493 -78.03 24.39 5.27
N THR A 494 -77.49 23.21 5.59
CA THR A 494 -77.85 21.94 4.92
C THR A 494 -79.23 21.44 5.35
N ALA A 495 -79.60 21.56 6.63
CA ALA A 495 -80.98 21.34 7.09
C ALA A 495 -81.96 22.36 6.49
N PHE A 496 -81.53 23.59 6.23
CA PHE A 496 -82.27 24.63 5.51
C PHE A 496 -82.14 24.50 3.98
N HIS A 497 -81.26 23.68 3.41
CA HIS A 497 -81.43 23.24 2.02
C HIS A 497 -82.59 22.23 1.90
N SER A 498 -82.89 21.49 2.97
CA SER A 498 -84.11 20.68 3.09
C SER A 498 -85.34 21.42 3.68
N SER A 499 -85.22 22.68 4.12
CA SER A 499 -86.35 23.44 4.71
C SER A 499 -86.60 24.83 4.11
N SER A 500 -85.63 25.43 3.41
CA SER A 500 -85.74 26.77 2.80
C SER A 500 -86.23 26.70 1.36
N LEU A 501 -87.43 26.15 1.20
CA LEU A 501 -88.34 26.57 0.13
C LEU A 501 -88.91 28.00 0.41
N LEU A 502 -88.46 28.68 1.46
CA LEU A 502 -89.13 29.82 2.08
C LEU A 502 -88.19 30.97 2.53
N LYS A 503 -87.64 31.66 1.52
CA LYS A 503 -87.41 33.13 1.44
C LYS A 503 -86.28 33.82 2.25
N LEU A 504 -85.77 34.89 1.62
CA LEU A 504 -84.67 35.77 2.07
C LEU A 504 -85.15 36.98 2.90
N HIS A 505 -84.25 37.63 3.68
CA HIS A 505 -83.65 38.95 3.36
C HIS A 505 -82.66 39.52 4.43
N ASP A 506 -81.64 40.27 3.94
CA ASP A 506 -80.97 41.49 4.46
C ASP A 506 -80.06 41.63 5.73
N ASN A 507 -78.78 41.98 5.45
CA ASN A 507 -77.95 43.15 5.88
C ASN A 507 -77.34 43.39 7.31
N ASN A 508 -75.98 43.32 7.37
CA ASN A 508 -74.89 44.26 7.84
C ASN A 508 -75.18 45.53 8.75
N PRO A 509 -74.18 46.25 9.37
CA PRO A 509 -72.71 46.00 9.61
C PRO A 509 -72.03 46.52 10.96
N SER A 510 -70.72 46.21 11.17
CA SER A 510 -69.59 47.07 11.71
C SER A 510 -69.20 47.31 13.22
N SER A 511 -67.86 47.35 13.50
CA SER A 511 -67.06 48.09 14.55
C SER A 511 -66.83 47.52 16.01
N SER A 512 -65.88 48.02 16.88
CA SER A 512 -64.37 48.02 16.83
C SER A 512 -63.60 48.57 18.12
N ILE A 513 -62.28 48.28 18.26
CA ILE A 513 -61.15 48.91 19.08
C ILE A 513 -60.95 48.57 20.64
N PRO A 514 -59.96 49.06 21.49
CA PRO A 514 -58.98 48.16 22.21
C PRO A 514 -58.50 48.43 23.70
N ILE A 515 -57.65 47.51 24.25
CA ILE A 515 -56.42 47.60 25.14
C ILE A 515 -56.37 48.45 26.48
N SER A 516 -55.76 47.87 27.56
CA SER A 516 -55.15 48.58 28.73
C SER A 516 -54.02 47.75 29.46
N ASP A 517 -53.53 48.13 30.67
CA ASP A 517 -52.16 47.85 31.22
C ASP A 517 -52.01 47.72 32.78
N SER A 518 -50.89 47.19 33.34
CA SER A 518 -50.52 47.16 34.80
C SER A 518 -49.04 46.76 35.18
N GLY A 519 -48.61 46.94 36.46
CA GLY A 519 -47.17 46.88 36.91
C GLY A 519 -46.76 46.14 38.24
N PRO A 520 -45.91 46.70 39.16
CA PRO A 520 -44.74 45.96 39.76
C PRO A 520 -44.52 45.99 41.32
N LEU A 521 -43.48 45.30 41.88
CA LEU A 521 -42.55 45.72 43.01
C LEU A 521 -41.56 44.63 43.60
N LEU A 522 -40.75 44.95 44.65
CA LEU A 522 -39.47 44.33 45.15
C LEU A 522 -39.19 44.67 46.67
N PRO A 523 -38.03 44.43 47.39
CA PRO A 523 -36.83 43.51 47.31
C PRO A 523 -36.32 42.88 48.70
N GLN A 524 -35.19 42.12 48.76
CA GLN A 524 -33.98 42.29 49.68
C GLN A 524 -33.07 41.06 50.11
N LYS A 525 -31.74 41.19 49.89
CA LYS A 525 -30.47 40.89 50.66
C LYS A 525 -30.20 39.64 51.56
N LEU A 526 -28.95 39.09 51.44
CA LEU A 526 -27.96 38.87 52.55
C LEU A 526 -26.49 38.62 52.04
N GLN A 527 -25.49 38.33 52.91
CA GLN A 527 -24.02 38.35 52.64
C GLN A 527 -23.25 37.07 53.06
N THR A 528 -22.02 36.82 52.53
CA THR A 528 -20.76 36.53 53.31
C THR A 528 -19.47 36.37 52.41
N LYS A 529 -18.31 35.97 52.98
CA LYS A 529 -16.92 36.09 52.44
C LYS A 529 -16.15 34.75 52.42
N ASN A 530 -15.09 34.58 51.60
CA ASN A 530 -13.67 34.45 52.04
C ASN A 530 -12.64 34.05 50.93
N SER A 531 -11.34 34.08 51.26
CA SER A 531 -10.17 33.94 50.35
C SER A 531 -9.41 32.62 50.49
N LEU A 532 -8.59 32.25 49.48
CA LEU A 532 -7.31 31.50 49.56
C LEU A 532 -6.49 31.87 48.30
N HIS A 533 -5.30 32.50 48.38
CA HIS A 533 -3.93 31.96 48.56
C HIS A 533 -3.25 31.33 47.33
N LYS A 534 -1.96 31.66 47.12
CA LYS A 534 -1.05 31.10 46.10
C LYS A 534 0.20 30.52 46.78
N GLN A 535 0.80 29.49 46.18
CA GLN A 535 2.13 29.00 46.55
C GLN A 535 3.12 29.14 45.37
N LYS A 536 4.42 29.16 45.70
CA LYS A 536 5.55 29.07 44.76
C LYS A 536 6.34 27.80 45.11
N LEU A 537 6.83 27.08 44.10
CA LEU A 537 7.92 26.11 44.30
C LEU A 537 9.27 26.76 43.97
N THR A 538 10.31 26.34 44.68
CA THR A 538 11.71 26.70 44.43
C THR A 538 12.51 25.43 44.18
N GLN A 539 13.22 25.36 43.04
CA GLN A 539 14.13 24.26 42.75
C GLN A 539 15.39 24.35 43.61
N SER A 540 15.95 23.19 43.96
CA SER A 540 17.28 23.04 44.55
C SER A 540 18.08 22.06 43.71
N GLN A 541 19.25 22.48 43.22
CA GLN A 541 20.16 21.61 42.47
C GLN A 541 21.26 21.09 43.38
N SER A 542 21.52 19.79 43.33
CA SER A 542 22.68 19.15 43.96
C SER A 542 23.41 18.31 42.91
N ARG A 543 24.68 18.65 42.64
CA ARG A 543 25.57 17.86 41.78
C ARG A 543 26.46 16.99 42.67
N SER A 544 26.32 15.67 42.58
CA SER A 544 27.29 14.72 43.14
C SER A 544 28.14 14.12 42.01
N ARG A 545 29.41 13.82 42.30
CA ARG A 545 30.32 13.12 41.38
C ARG A 545 30.37 11.65 41.79
N TYR A 546 30.12 10.74 40.85
CA TYR A 546 30.25 9.31 41.08
C TYR A 546 31.72 8.88 40.95
N THR A 547 32.26 8.29 42.01
CA THR A 547 33.52 7.55 41.99
C THR A 547 33.19 6.07 42.12
N ILE A 548 33.57 5.26 41.13
CA ILE A 548 33.24 3.83 41.12
C ILE A 548 34.25 3.07 41.98
N THR A 549 33.78 2.51 43.09
CA THR A 549 34.51 1.49 43.87
C THR A 549 33.68 0.22 43.94
N SER A 550 34.23 -0.89 43.43
CA SER A 550 33.56 -2.18 43.39
C SER A 550 33.04 -2.62 44.77
N ARG A 551 31.75 -2.90 44.84
CA ARG A 551 31.05 -3.48 46.00
C ARG A 551 30.26 -4.67 45.47
N LYS A 552 30.26 -5.81 46.20
CA LYS A 552 29.45 -6.98 45.80
C LYS A 552 28.00 -6.53 45.64
N MET A 553 27.47 -6.67 44.43
CA MET A 553 26.13 -6.19 44.07
C MET A 553 25.08 -7.11 44.71
N SER A 554 24.05 -6.50 45.29
CA SER A 554 22.79 -7.18 45.60
C SER A 554 21.92 -7.26 44.34
N PRO A 555 21.12 -8.31 44.15
CA PRO A 555 20.15 -8.36 43.05
C PRO A 555 19.14 -7.19 43.16
N PRO A 556 18.51 -6.78 42.05
CA PRO A 556 17.51 -5.71 42.08
C PRO A 556 16.28 -6.12 42.90
N PRO A 557 15.62 -5.23 43.67
CA PRO A 557 14.49 -5.59 44.53
C PRO A 557 13.29 -6.27 43.85
N SER A 558 13.15 -6.13 42.53
CA SER A 558 12.14 -6.82 41.72
C SER A 558 12.44 -8.31 41.48
N PHE A 559 13.69 -8.75 41.63
CA PHE A 559 14.14 -10.14 41.48
C PHE A 559 14.09 -10.87 42.83
N ALA A 560 12.90 -11.32 43.22
CA ALA A 560 12.67 -12.04 44.48
C ALA A 560 11.71 -13.24 44.30
N PRO A 561 11.78 -14.27 45.16
CA PRO A 561 10.88 -15.42 45.09
C PRO A 561 9.40 -15.02 45.20
N GLY A 562 8.55 -15.61 44.36
CA GLY A 562 7.11 -15.35 44.29
C GLY A 562 6.72 -14.09 43.50
N ASN A 563 7.66 -13.20 43.14
CA ASN A 563 7.38 -12.07 42.26
C ASN A 563 7.05 -12.55 40.83
N THR A 564 6.23 -11.78 40.10
CA THR A 564 5.85 -12.10 38.71
C THR A 564 6.59 -11.24 37.69
N ALA A 565 7.19 -11.88 36.69
CA ALA A 565 7.84 -11.24 35.54
C ALA A 565 7.07 -11.50 34.24
N LEU A 566 6.75 -10.44 33.50
CA LEU A 566 6.18 -10.52 32.14
C LEU A 566 7.21 -10.04 31.12
N ILE A 567 7.52 -10.88 30.12
CA ILE A 567 8.65 -10.68 29.21
C ILE A 567 8.19 -10.84 27.76
N THR A 568 8.28 -9.75 26.98
CA THR A 568 7.94 -9.77 25.55
C THR A 568 9.14 -10.15 24.67
N GLY A 569 8.90 -10.90 23.60
CA GLY A 569 9.96 -11.61 22.87
C GLY A 569 10.58 -12.71 23.73
N GLY A 570 9.80 -13.29 24.64
CA GLY A 570 10.27 -14.23 25.67
C GLY A 570 10.69 -15.60 25.14
N ALA A 571 10.38 -15.95 23.88
CA ALA A 571 10.69 -17.26 23.33
C ALA A 571 12.09 -17.36 22.68
N SER A 572 12.88 -16.28 22.64
CA SER A 572 14.25 -16.32 22.11
C SER A 572 15.18 -15.22 22.64
N GLY A 573 16.48 -15.40 22.42
CA GLY A 573 17.51 -14.36 22.65
C GLY A 573 17.51 -13.81 24.08
N ILE A 574 17.67 -12.48 24.20
CA ILE A 574 17.75 -11.76 25.48
C ILE A 574 16.50 -12.00 26.35
N GLY A 575 15.30 -12.06 25.74
CA GLY A 575 14.04 -12.28 26.46
C GLY A 575 13.98 -13.66 27.10
N LEU A 576 14.36 -14.70 26.36
CA LEU A 576 14.46 -16.07 26.89
C LEU A 576 15.50 -16.16 28.02
N THR A 577 16.69 -15.56 27.86
CA THR A 577 17.70 -15.60 28.92
C THR A 577 17.28 -14.81 30.16
N LEU A 578 16.56 -13.70 30.00
CA LEU A 578 15.97 -12.97 31.13
C LEU A 578 14.92 -13.82 31.85
N ALA A 579 14.08 -14.56 31.11
CA ALA A 579 13.10 -15.47 31.70
C ALA A 579 13.75 -16.60 32.51
N ILE A 580 14.82 -17.21 31.99
CA ILE A 580 15.63 -18.21 32.70
C ILE A 580 16.24 -17.61 33.98
N ARG A 581 16.77 -16.38 33.90
CA ARG A 581 17.36 -15.69 35.05
C ARG A 581 16.33 -15.38 36.13
N CYS A 582 15.16 -14.86 35.76
CA CYS A 582 14.04 -14.63 36.67
C CYS A 582 13.55 -15.93 37.32
N LEU A 583 13.44 -17.03 36.55
CA LEU A 583 13.09 -18.34 37.09
C LEU A 583 14.11 -18.80 38.14
N GLY A 584 15.41 -18.55 37.91
CA GLY A 584 16.48 -18.80 38.89
C GLY A 584 16.38 -17.99 40.19
N TYR A 585 15.57 -16.93 40.24
CA TYR A 585 15.25 -16.16 41.45
C TYR A 585 13.95 -16.59 42.13
N GLY A 586 13.31 -17.68 41.70
CA GLY A 586 12.04 -18.15 42.24
C GLY A 586 10.83 -17.34 41.75
N MET A 587 10.95 -16.60 40.64
CA MET A 587 9.87 -15.79 40.09
C MET A 587 8.87 -16.61 39.27
N ASN A 588 7.63 -16.13 39.20
CA ASN A 588 6.63 -16.55 38.23
C ASN A 588 6.90 -15.88 36.87
N ILE A 589 6.66 -16.60 35.76
CA ILE A 589 7.04 -16.15 34.41
C ILE A 589 5.84 -16.12 33.45
N ILE A 590 5.60 -14.98 32.82
CA ILE A 590 4.68 -14.80 31.70
C ILE A 590 5.51 -14.50 30.44
N LEU A 591 5.63 -15.47 29.55
CA LEU A 591 6.26 -15.28 28.24
C LEU A 591 5.24 -14.74 27.25
N VAL A 592 5.58 -13.66 26.54
CA VAL A 592 4.75 -13.09 25.48
C VAL A 592 5.55 -13.08 24.18
N ASP A 593 5.12 -13.83 23.18
CA ASP A 593 5.82 -13.97 21.89
C ASP A 593 4.85 -14.33 20.75
N ASN A 594 5.18 -14.05 19.49
CA ASN A 594 4.33 -14.42 18.36
C ASN A 594 4.71 -15.77 17.73
N HIS A 595 5.92 -16.29 17.99
CA HIS A 595 6.41 -17.54 17.42
C HIS A 595 5.96 -18.76 18.24
N GLY A 596 4.74 -19.24 17.97
CA GLY A 596 4.06 -20.31 18.72
C GLY A 596 4.92 -21.53 19.09
N ASP A 597 5.69 -22.08 18.14
CA ASP A 597 6.49 -23.30 18.40
C ASP A 597 7.64 -23.04 19.41
N ASN A 598 8.39 -21.95 19.22
CA ASN A 598 9.41 -21.50 20.15
C ASN A 598 8.81 -21.13 21.51
N LEU A 599 7.61 -20.54 21.54
CA LEU A 599 6.92 -20.17 22.78
C LEU A 599 6.50 -21.43 23.58
N GLY A 600 5.96 -22.44 22.92
CA GLY A 600 5.63 -23.72 23.56
C GLY A 600 6.88 -24.44 24.07
N ALA A 601 7.96 -24.46 23.27
CA ALA A 601 9.25 -25.02 23.69
C ALA A 601 9.86 -24.24 24.87
N ALA A 602 9.79 -22.91 24.89
CA ALA A 602 10.24 -22.05 25.99
C ALA A 602 9.44 -22.28 27.28
N GLN A 603 8.11 -22.34 27.18
CA GLN A 603 7.24 -22.62 28.32
C GLN A 603 7.53 -24.03 28.88
N THR A 604 7.73 -25.02 28.00
CA THR A 604 8.06 -26.40 28.39
C THR A 604 9.43 -26.46 29.07
N TYR A 605 10.45 -25.82 28.50
CA TYR A 605 11.80 -25.74 29.07
C TYR A 605 11.80 -25.10 30.47
N LEU A 606 11.14 -23.95 30.63
CA LEU A 606 11.07 -23.26 31.92
C LEU A 606 10.25 -24.07 32.94
N THR A 607 9.15 -24.71 32.53
CA THR A 607 8.38 -25.63 33.40
C THR A 607 9.23 -26.82 33.85
N GLN A 608 10.09 -27.34 32.98
CA GLN A 608 11.06 -28.41 33.29
C GLN A 608 12.20 -27.96 34.22
N LYS A 609 12.38 -26.66 34.47
CA LYS A 609 13.38 -26.08 35.39
C LYS A 609 12.79 -25.40 36.63
N ALA A 610 11.47 -25.24 36.70
CA ALA A 610 10.77 -24.70 37.85
C ALA A 610 10.80 -25.67 39.04
N ASP A 611 10.85 -25.14 40.27
CA ASP A 611 10.87 -25.97 41.49
C ASP A 611 9.48 -26.50 41.93
N GLY A 612 8.43 -26.15 41.18
CA GLY A 612 7.03 -26.48 41.48
C GLY A 612 6.28 -25.45 42.34
N SER A 613 6.96 -24.44 42.88
CA SER A 613 6.33 -23.26 43.51
C SER A 613 6.00 -22.16 42.50
N GLN A 614 6.64 -22.20 41.33
CA GLN A 614 6.59 -21.18 40.29
C GLN A 614 5.62 -21.54 39.16
N GLN A 615 4.87 -20.56 38.68
CA GLN A 615 4.03 -20.69 37.48
C GLN A 615 4.74 -20.16 36.24
N VAL A 616 4.54 -20.85 35.10
CA VAL A 616 5.10 -20.47 33.79
C VAL A 616 4.00 -20.52 32.73
N VAL A 617 3.63 -19.36 32.20
CA VAL A 617 2.56 -19.20 31.19
C VAL A 617 3.12 -18.63 29.89
N GLY A 618 2.77 -19.23 28.76
CA GLY A 618 3.12 -18.76 27.41
C GLY A 618 1.91 -18.19 26.68
N LEU A 619 1.94 -16.90 26.35
CA LEU A 619 0.89 -16.17 25.65
C LEU A 619 1.32 -15.82 24.22
N LYS A 620 0.59 -16.36 23.23
CA LYS A 620 0.89 -16.12 21.81
C LYS A 620 0.26 -14.80 21.36
N VAL A 621 1.08 -13.75 21.23
CA VAL A 621 0.63 -12.37 20.99
C VAL A 621 1.58 -11.64 20.04
N ASP A 622 1.01 -10.99 19.02
CA ASP A 622 1.69 -9.96 18.24
C ASP A 622 1.59 -8.61 18.95
N VAL A 623 2.66 -8.21 19.65
CA VAL A 623 2.74 -6.97 20.43
C VAL A 623 2.34 -5.71 19.65
N GLY A 624 2.49 -5.71 18.33
CA GLY A 624 2.14 -4.58 17.46
C GLY A 624 0.63 -4.34 17.31
N LYS A 625 -0.21 -5.30 17.72
CA LYS A 625 -1.67 -5.21 17.70
C LYS A 625 -2.19 -4.92 19.11
N VAL A 626 -3.01 -3.87 19.26
CA VAL A 626 -3.51 -3.43 20.58
C VAL A 626 -4.56 -4.38 21.14
N GLU A 627 -5.33 -5.02 20.25
CA GLU A 627 -6.42 -5.93 20.55
C GLU A 627 -5.96 -7.26 21.15
N GLU A 628 -4.76 -7.75 20.83
CA GLU A 628 -4.21 -8.99 21.39
C GLU A 628 -3.69 -8.81 22.84
N TRP A 629 -3.56 -7.57 23.33
CA TRP A 629 -3.18 -7.31 24.73
C TRP A 629 -4.32 -7.48 25.73
N GLU A 630 -5.59 -7.61 25.31
CA GLU A 630 -6.70 -7.86 26.24
C GLU A 630 -6.52 -9.20 26.96
N GLY A 631 -6.25 -10.28 26.21
CA GLY A 631 -5.98 -11.60 26.80
C GLY A 631 -4.71 -11.64 27.68
N VAL A 632 -3.79 -10.68 27.50
CA VAL A 632 -2.64 -10.51 28.41
C VAL A 632 -3.09 -9.90 29.74
N ARG A 633 -4.03 -8.94 29.73
CA ARG A 633 -4.64 -8.39 30.95
C ARG A 633 -5.47 -9.43 31.69
N GLU A 634 -6.33 -10.16 30.98
CA GLU A 634 -7.18 -11.21 31.57
C GLU A 634 -6.35 -12.26 32.33
N VAL A 635 -5.21 -12.70 31.78
CA VAL A 635 -4.29 -13.63 32.44
C VAL A 635 -3.56 -12.98 33.62
N VAL A 636 -3.08 -11.73 33.49
CA VAL A 636 -2.41 -11.01 34.59
C VAL A 636 -3.36 -10.76 35.77
N GLU A 637 -4.62 -10.45 35.52
CA GLU A 637 -5.65 -10.26 36.55
C GLU A 637 -6.11 -11.59 37.17
N GLY A 638 -6.34 -12.63 36.35
CA GLY A 638 -6.89 -13.91 36.78
C GLY A 638 -5.88 -14.85 37.46
N ASP A 639 -4.75 -15.10 36.81
CA ASP A 639 -3.77 -16.11 37.27
C ASP A 639 -2.69 -15.51 38.20
N PHE A 640 -2.44 -14.19 38.11
CA PHE A 640 -1.33 -13.50 38.77
C PHE A 640 -1.76 -12.33 39.67
N ASP A 641 -3.00 -12.35 40.17
CA ASP A 641 -3.49 -11.43 41.21
C ASP A 641 -3.46 -9.92 40.81
N GLY A 642 -3.28 -9.63 39.51
CA GLY A 642 -3.12 -8.28 38.97
C GLY A 642 -1.77 -7.59 39.30
N LYS A 643 -0.70 -8.36 39.60
CA LYS A 643 0.58 -7.81 40.12
C LYS A 643 1.78 -8.16 39.24
N LEU A 644 2.43 -7.15 38.67
CA LEU A 644 3.63 -7.29 37.84
C LEU A 644 4.85 -6.60 38.47
N HIS A 645 5.79 -7.42 38.93
CA HIS A 645 6.98 -6.96 39.63
C HIS A 645 8.13 -6.66 38.65
N LEU A 646 8.17 -7.34 37.51
CA LEU A 646 9.06 -7.06 36.40
C LEU A 646 8.28 -7.04 35.08
N LEU A 647 8.37 -5.93 34.33
CA LEU A 647 7.80 -5.79 32.99
C LEU A 647 8.92 -5.55 31.99
N ALA A 648 9.28 -6.55 31.19
CA ALA A 648 10.34 -6.46 30.19
C ALA A 648 9.77 -6.35 28.77
N LEU A 649 9.72 -5.11 28.27
CA LEU A 649 9.31 -4.76 26.92
C LEU A 649 10.52 -4.92 25.97
N ASN A 650 10.82 -6.18 25.69
CA ASN A 650 12.01 -6.63 24.97
C ASN A 650 11.73 -7.03 23.51
N ALA A 651 10.48 -7.31 23.13
CA ALA A 651 10.10 -7.67 21.78
C ALA A 651 10.63 -6.69 20.73
N GLY A 652 11.09 -7.23 19.60
CA GLY A 652 11.62 -6.43 18.51
C GLY A 652 11.90 -7.25 17.26
N THR A 653 12.03 -6.57 16.14
CA THR A 653 12.42 -7.13 14.85
C THR A 653 13.35 -6.19 14.10
N SER A 654 14.08 -6.72 13.14
CA SER A 654 14.95 -5.99 12.22
C SER A 654 14.91 -6.66 10.86
N GLN A 655 14.95 -5.86 9.79
CA GLN A 655 14.89 -6.33 8.41
C GLN A 655 15.75 -5.38 7.56
N ARG A 656 16.38 -5.87 6.48
CA ARG A 656 17.07 -4.97 5.54
C ARG A 656 16.03 -4.18 4.73
N GLY A 657 16.18 -2.86 4.68
CA GLY A 657 15.29 -1.93 3.99
C GLY A 657 15.87 -0.52 3.93
N GLY A 658 15.20 0.37 3.18
CA GLY A 658 15.64 1.73 2.91
C GLY A 658 14.45 2.63 2.52
N PHE A 659 14.74 3.83 1.98
CA PHE A 659 13.72 4.85 1.68
C PHE A 659 13.11 4.77 0.27
N ALA A 660 13.78 4.10 -0.69
CA ALA A 660 13.47 4.19 -2.12
C ALA A 660 12.99 2.86 -2.74
N ASN A 661 12.39 1.98 -1.95
CA ASN A 661 11.98 0.64 -2.36
C ASN A 661 10.45 0.55 -2.44
N SER A 662 9.92 -0.29 -3.32
CA SER A 662 8.46 -0.52 -3.46
C SER A 662 7.79 -1.17 -2.23
N SER A 663 8.58 -1.57 -1.23
CA SER A 663 8.17 -2.11 0.06
C SER A 663 8.59 -1.25 1.26
N SER A 664 9.07 -0.02 1.03
CA SER A 664 9.57 0.86 2.09
C SER A 664 8.50 1.18 3.14
N THR A 665 7.25 1.41 2.74
CA THR A 665 6.15 1.70 3.66
C THR A 665 5.85 0.53 4.59
N GLU A 666 5.79 -0.69 4.04
CA GLU A 666 5.57 -1.92 4.78
C GLU A 666 6.74 -2.25 5.71
N TYR A 667 7.98 -1.98 5.26
CA TYR A 667 9.20 -2.09 6.06
C TYR A 667 9.19 -1.14 7.27
N PHE A 668 8.86 0.15 7.07
CA PHE A 668 8.73 1.11 8.16
C PHE A 668 7.58 0.75 9.11
N ASN A 669 6.38 0.48 8.59
CA ASN A 669 5.21 0.14 9.41
C ASN A 669 5.45 -1.13 10.24
N LYS A 670 5.97 -2.20 9.66
CA LYS A 670 6.25 -3.46 10.38
C LYS A 670 7.24 -3.26 11.53
N ILE A 671 8.33 -2.52 11.29
CA ILE A 671 9.34 -2.28 12.32
C ILE A 671 8.83 -1.32 13.39
N LEU A 672 8.14 -0.23 13.02
CA LEU A 672 7.58 0.72 14.00
C LEU A 672 6.45 0.09 14.83
N ASN A 673 5.57 -0.70 14.23
CA ASN A 673 4.48 -1.37 14.94
C ASN A 673 5.02 -2.32 16.01
N ILE A 674 6.05 -3.12 15.71
CA ILE A 674 6.63 -4.06 16.68
C ILE A 674 7.56 -3.35 17.66
N ASN A 675 8.54 -2.57 17.18
CA ASN A 675 9.61 -2.04 18.03
C ASN A 675 9.22 -0.82 18.86
N LEU A 676 8.24 -0.01 18.42
CA LEU A 676 7.82 1.22 19.09
C LEU A 676 6.38 1.08 19.61
N PHE A 677 5.40 0.80 18.74
CA PHE A 677 4.02 0.65 19.20
C PHE A 677 3.83 -0.59 20.08
N GLY A 678 4.58 -1.68 19.90
CA GLY A 678 4.59 -2.81 20.84
C GLY A 678 5.05 -2.44 22.26
N VAL A 679 5.96 -1.47 22.39
CA VAL A 679 6.36 -0.91 23.70
C VAL A 679 5.26 -0.01 24.25
N ILE A 680 4.69 0.88 23.42
CA ILE A 680 3.58 1.78 23.82
C ILE A 680 2.34 0.99 24.25
N ASN A 681 1.95 -0.03 23.49
CA ASN A 681 0.82 -0.92 23.77
C ASN A 681 1.05 -1.66 25.10
N GLY A 682 2.26 -2.16 25.33
CA GLY A 682 2.63 -2.83 26.58
C GLY A 682 2.60 -1.90 27.80
N ILE A 683 3.13 -0.68 27.69
CA ILE A 683 3.01 0.34 28.75
C ILE A 683 1.54 0.65 29.02
N ASN A 684 0.78 1.05 27.99
CA ASN A 684 -0.61 1.44 28.13
C ASN A 684 -1.50 0.31 28.69
N SER A 685 -1.20 -0.94 28.35
CA SER A 685 -1.96 -2.11 28.80
C SER A 685 -1.60 -2.59 30.20
N LEU A 686 -0.35 -2.40 30.65
CA LEU A 686 0.17 -3.09 31.85
C LEU A 686 0.71 -2.16 32.95
N LEU A 687 0.90 -0.87 32.70
CA LEU A 687 1.47 0.08 33.68
C LEU A 687 0.69 0.11 35.01
N ALA A 688 -0.63 -0.11 34.98
CA ALA A 688 -1.46 -0.21 36.17
C ALA A 688 -1.05 -1.37 37.09
N TYR A 689 -0.84 -2.57 36.56
CA TYR A 689 -0.45 -3.77 37.33
C TYR A 689 0.98 -3.70 37.88
N VAL A 690 1.81 -2.80 37.35
CA VAL A 690 3.20 -2.57 37.82
C VAL A 690 3.29 -1.48 38.90
N THR A 691 2.33 -0.54 38.94
CA THR A 691 2.42 0.71 39.73
C THR A 691 1.28 0.91 40.75
N SER A 692 0.33 -0.03 40.82
CA SER A 692 -0.78 -0.04 41.78
C SER A 692 -0.42 -0.59 43.16
N HIS A 693 0.65 -1.39 43.25
CA HIS A 693 1.13 -2.01 44.50
C HIS A 693 2.41 -1.36 45.05
N SER A 694 2.60 -1.45 46.36
CA SER A 694 3.82 -1.02 47.08
C SER A 694 4.85 -2.15 47.24
N SER A 695 4.88 -3.11 46.32
CA SER A 695 6.04 -3.98 46.11
C SER A 695 6.99 -3.27 45.14
N PRO A 696 8.31 -3.21 45.41
CA PRO A 696 9.28 -2.69 44.46
C PRO A 696 9.17 -3.39 43.11
N SER A 697 9.07 -2.60 42.04
CA SER A 697 8.87 -3.11 40.68
C SER A 697 9.84 -2.49 39.68
N SER A 698 9.94 -3.07 38.48
CA SER A 698 10.85 -2.58 37.45
C SER A 698 10.29 -2.75 36.04
N ILE A 699 10.45 -1.72 35.22
CA ILE A 699 10.11 -1.73 33.79
C ILE A 699 11.43 -1.70 33.00
N ILE A 700 11.74 -2.77 32.27
CA ILE A 700 12.85 -2.84 31.33
C ILE A 700 12.31 -2.54 29.93
N ILE A 701 12.94 -1.62 29.22
CA ILE A 701 12.63 -1.28 27.83
C ILE A 701 13.88 -1.52 26.98
N THR A 702 13.81 -2.41 25.98
CA THR A 702 14.99 -2.74 25.15
C THR A 702 15.14 -1.77 23.98
N GLY A 703 16.11 -0.86 24.10
CA GLY A 703 16.65 0.00 23.04
C GLY A 703 17.60 -0.75 22.09
N SER A 704 18.69 -0.09 21.67
CA SER A 704 19.81 -0.66 20.90
C SER A 704 20.93 0.38 20.75
N LYS A 705 22.20 -0.03 20.65
CA LYS A 705 23.30 0.87 20.23
C LYS A 705 23.00 1.63 18.92
N GLN A 706 22.18 1.07 18.03
CA GLN A 706 21.80 1.75 16.78
C GLN A 706 20.88 2.96 17.04
N GLY A 707 20.05 2.93 18.10
CA GLY A 707 19.18 4.06 18.48
C GLY A 707 19.91 5.23 19.14
N ILE A 708 21.05 4.98 19.80
CA ILE A 708 21.89 6.03 20.43
C ILE A 708 23.03 6.53 19.53
N THR A 709 23.52 5.72 18.58
CA THR A 709 24.68 6.08 17.72
C THR A 709 24.37 6.23 16.24
N ASN A 710 23.12 5.96 15.83
CA ASN A 710 22.52 6.15 14.50
C ASN A 710 23.48 5.85 13.31
N PRO A 711 23.89 4.58 13.13
CA PRO A 711 24.68 4.17 11.97
C PRO A 711 23.89 4.35 10.66
N PRO A 712 24.53 4.70 9.53
CA PRO A 712 23.91 4.65 8.21
C PRO A 712 23.35 3.26 7.89
N GLY A 713 22.21 3.23 7.20
CA GLY A 713 21.45 2.02 6.91
C GLY A 713 20.38 1.69 7.97
N ASN A 714 19.47 0.79 7.61
CA ASN A 714 18.34 0.33 8.44
C ASN A 714 17.52 1.45 9.14
N PRO A 715 17.08 2.49 8.41
CA PRO A 715 16.56 3.72 9.01
C PRO A 715 15.31 3.52 9.88
N ALA A 716 14.44 2.55 9.57
CA ALA A 716 13.26 2.27 10.39
C ALA A 716 13.63 1.69 11.76
N TYR A 717 14.66 0.85 11.82
CA TYR A 717 15.14 0.27 13.09
C TYR A 717 15.77 1.36 13.97
N ASN A 718 16.67 2.17 13.39
CA ASN A 718 17.32 3.28 14.09
C ASN A 718 16.27 4.26 14.66
N CYS A 719 15.33 4.69 13.81
CA CYS A 719 14.20 5.55 14.20
C CYS A 719 13.39 4.92 15.35
N SER A 720 13.02 3.64 15.23
CA SER A 720 12.26 2.95 16.28
C SER A 720 13.00 2.92 17.62
N LYS A 721 14.30 2.62 17.64
CA LYS A 721 15.08 2.52 18.88
C LYS A 721 15.50 3.89 19.45
N ALA A 722 15.62 4.92 18.61
CA ALA A 722 15.76 6.31 19.05
C ALA A 722 14.47 6.85 19.69
N ALA A 723 13.30 6.53 19.12
CA ALA A 723 12.00 6.89 19.70
C ALA A 723 11.74 6.16 21.04
N VAL A 724 12.07 4.86 21.12
CA VAL A 724 11.97 4.06 22.35
C VAL A 724 12.84 4.60 23.49
N LYS A 725 14.04 5.14 23.19
CA LYS A 725 14.88 5.85 24.17
C LYS A 725 14.11 7.02 24.81
N ALA A 726 13.56 7.91 23.99
CA ALA A 726 12.83 9.08 24.47
C ALA A 726 11.56 8.67 25.27
N LEU A 727 10.84 7.64 24.81
CA LEU A 727 9.69 7.08 25.51
C LEU A 727 10.05 6.57 26.93
N ALA A 728 11.17 5.85 27.06
CA ALA A 728 11.67 5.38 28.36
C ALA A 728 12.11 6.53 29.28
N GLU A 729 12.74 7.57 28.73
CA GLU A 729 13.18 8.76 29.48
C GLU A 729 11.99 9.53 30.07
N HIS A 730 10.91 9.70 29.29
CA HIS A 730 9.66 10.26 29.78
C HIS A 730 9.00 9.38 30.85
N LEU A 731 8.86 8.07 30.60
CA LEU A 731 8.26 7.15 31.58
C LEU A 731 9.04 7.14 32.92
N SER A 732 10.36 7.19 32.88
CA SER A 732 11.19 7.29 34.10
C SER A 732 11.03 8.61 34.84
N PHE A 733 10.74 9.72 34.14
CA PHE A 733 10.46 11.01 34.77
C PHE A 733 9.08 11.02 35.43
N ASP A 734 8.08 10.40 34.82
CA ASP A 734 6.71 10.35 35.35
C ASP A 734 6.60 9.39 36.54
N LEU A 735 7.36 8.29 36.54
CA LEU A 735 7.39 7.30 37.64
C LEU A 735 8.40 7.62 38.76
N LYS A 736 9.14 8.73 38.71
CA LYS A 736 10.18 9.09 39.71
C LYS A 736 9.71 9.19 41.18
N GLU A 737 8.40 9.27 41.41
CA GLU A 737 7.76 9.35 42.75
C GLU A 737 7.09 8.02 43.16
N LYS A 738 7.32 6.94 42.40
CA LYS A 738 6.88 5.57 42.65
C LYS A 738 8.06 4.69 43.07
N GLU A 739 7.76 3.53 43.65
CA GLU A 739 8.75 2.46 43.92
C GLU A 739 9.03 1.58 42.66
N THR A 740 8.69 2.09 41.47
CA THR A 740 8.85 1.43 40.18
C THR A 740 10.07 2.01 39.46
N GLY A 741 11.15 1.22 39.37
CA GLY A 741 12.30 1.56 38.54
C GLY A 741 11.99 1.46 37.05
N VAL A 742 12.65 2.28 36.23
CA VAL A 742 12.62 2.18 34.77
C VAL A 742 14.05 2.09 34.26
N HIS A 743 14.31 1.18 33.33
CA HIS A 743 15.65 0.92 32.80
C HIS A 743 15.60 0.76 31.28
N LEU A 744 16.39 1.57 30.57
CA LEU A 744 16.61 1.45 29.13
C LEU A 744 17.79 0.52 28.88
N LEU A 745 17.50 -0.72 28.48
CA LEU A 745 18.50 -1.70 28.07
C LEU A 745 18.99 -1.38 26.66
N VAL A 746 20.27 -1.05 26.50
CA VAL A 746 20.88 -0.66 25.23
C VAL A 746 21.92 -1.71 24.83
N PRO A 747 21.49 -2.84 24.20
CA PRO A 747 22.40 -3.90 23.80
C PRO A 747 23.26 -3.50 22.61
N GLY A 748 24.50 -4.01 22.59
CA GLY A 748 25.41 -3.96 21.45
C GLY A 748 25.16 -5.07 20.44
N TRP A 749 26.23 -5.60 19.84
CA TRP A 749 26.10 -6.82 19.03
C TRP A 749 25.88 -8.04 19.93
N THR A 750 24.62 -8.38 20.16
CA THR A 750 24.22 -9.61 20.87
C THR A 750 23.86 -10.69 19.85
N TYR A 751 24.34 -11.92 20.04
CA TYR A 751 24.01 -13.07 19.21
C TYR A 751 22.61 -13.62 19.54
N THR A 752 21.69 -13.52 18.58
CA THR A 752 20.27 -13.84 18.73
C THR A 752 19.68 -14.32 17.39
N GLY A 753 18.42 -14.77 17.38
CA GLY A 753 17.68 -15.04 16.13
C GLY A 753 17.60 -13.83 15.18
N MET A 754 17.61 -12.60 15.71
CA MET A 754 17.56 -11.36 14.90
C MET A 754 18.90 -11.02 14.23
N THR A 755 20.02 -11.50 14.76
CA THR A 755 21.38 -11.02 14.43
C THR A 755 22.30 -12.08 13.81
N GLY A 756 21.83 -13.32 13.65
CA GLY A 756 22.56 -14.35 12.91
C GLY A 756 22.19 -15.81 13.23
N SER A 757 21.50 -16.08 14.34
CA SER A 757 21.32 -17.48 14.80
C SER A 757 20.41 -18.33 13.90
N GLY A 758 19.53 -17.72 13.10
CA GLY A 758 18.76 -18.34 12.00
C GLY A 758 17.71 -19.41 12.33
N SER A 759 17.87 -20.11 13.45
CA SER A 759 17.10 -21.30 13.86
C SER A 759 16.33 -21.05 15.15
N SER A 760 15.42 -21.97 15.48
CA SER A 760 14.92 -22.09 16.85
C SER A 760 16.08 -22.30 17.83
N PRO A 761 16.08 -21.67 19.03
CA PRO A 761 17.07 -21.96 20.06
C PRO A 761 16.81 -23.30 20.77
N PHE A 762 15.75 -24.04 20.42
CA PHE A 762 15.34 -25.27 21.09
C PHE A 762 15.55 -26.52 20.22
N VAL A 763 15.92 -27.62 20.88
CA VAL A 763 15.80 -28.99 20.36
C VAL A 763 14.87 -29.75 21.30
N VAL A 764 13.81 -30.35 20.74
CA VAL A 764 12.90 -31.24 21.47
C VAL A 764 13.36 -32.68 21.24
N LYS A 765 13.66 -33.39 22.33
CA LYS A 765 14.05 -34.80 22.29
C LYS A 765 12.84 -35.72 22.09
N SER A 766 13.09 -36.98 21.73
CA SER A 766 12.06 -37.99 21.46
C SER A 766 11.22 -38.41 22.67
N ASP A 767 11.64 -38.02 23.88
CA ASP A 767 10.95 -38.22 25.17
C ASP A 767 10.14 -36.98 25.62
N GLY A 768 10.25 -35.86 24.90
CA GLY A 768 9.63 -34.58 25.27
C GLY A 768 10.47 -33.68 26.18
N GLU A 769 11.71 -34.04 26.52
CA GLU A 769 12.64 -33.09 27.12
C GLU A 769 13.00 -32.00 26.09
N VAL A 770 13.06 -30.75 26.54
CA VAL A 770 13.50 -29.62 25.71
C VAL A 770 14.88 -29.18 26.17
N GLU A 771 15.82 -29.05 25.22
CA GLU A 771 17.13 -28.46 25.47
C GLU A 771 17.30 -27.16 24.67
N ILE A 772 18.04 -26.21 25.23
CA ILE A 772 18.47 -25.01 24.51
C ILE A 772 19.81 -25.29 23.84
N VAL A 773 19.88 -25.09 22.54
CA VAL A 773 21.05 -25.44 21.70
C VAL A 773 21.48 -24.23 20.88
N GLY A 774 22.80 -24.03 20.78
CA GLY A 774 23.40 -22.99 19.91
C GLY A 774 23.74 -21.66 20.59
N LEU A 775 23.34 -21.41 21.84
CA LEU A 775 23.73 -20.20 22.59
C LEU A 775 25.26 -20.05 22.74
N GLU A 776 25.98 -21.16 22.83
CA GLU A 776 27.44 -21.18 23.00
C GLU A 776 28.21 -20.78 21.73
N ARG A 777 27.65 -21.03 20.54
CA ARG A 777 28.33 -20.82 19.24
C ARG A 777 28.11 -19.41 18.70
N LYS A 778 28.53 -18.40 19.48
CA LYS A 778 28.49 -16.98 19.09
C LYS A 778 29.80 -16.52 18.41
N PRO A 779 29.76 -15.58 17.46
CA PRO A 779 30.95 -14.89 16.95
C PRO A 779 31.75 -14.21 18.08
N ARG A 780 33.07 -14.08 17.92
CA ARG A 780 33.96 -13.46 18.93
C ARG A 780 33.52 -12.05 19.35
N GLY A 781 33.12 -11.22 18.39
CA GLY A 781 32.64 -9.85 18.62
C GLY A 781 31.26 -9.76 19.26
N ALA A 782 30.48 -10.85 19.27
CA ALA A 782 29.11 -10.86 19.77
C ALA A 782 29.02 -11.30 21.23
N TRP A 783 28.21 -10.61 22.03
CA TRP A 783 27.81 -11.06 23.38
C TRP A 783 26.69 -12.11 23.32
N SER A 784 26.62 -13.00 24.31
CA SER A 784 25.44 -13.86 24.49
C SER A 784 24.28 -13.09 25.15
N GLY A 785 23.06 -13.63 25.09
CA GLY A 785 21.94 -13.10 25.87
C GLY A 785 22.22 -13.09 27.38
N GLU A 786 22.99 -14.05 27.87
CA GLU A 786 23.38 -14.18 29.28
C GLU A 786 24.30 -13.04 29.73
N GLN A 787 25.34 -12.72 28.95
CA GLN A 787 26.23 -11.58 29.25
C GLN A 787 25.46 -10.25 29.29
N VAL A 788 24.44 -10.08 28.44
CA VAL A 788 23.57 -8.90 28.45
C VAL A 788 22.68 -8.86 29.69
N VAL A 789 22.11 -9.99 30.10
CA VAL A 789 21.20 -10.11 31.26
C VAL A 789 21.95 -9.98 32.58
N GLU A 790 23.14 -10.56 32.72
CA GLU A 790 24.01 -10.39 33.89
C GLU A 790 24.44 -8.92 34.07
N TYR A 791 24.84 -8.27 32.97
CA TYR A 791 25.18 -6.85 32.97
C TYR A 791 23.97 -5.96 33.32
N LEU A 792 22.79 -6.28 32.79
CA LEU A 792 21.52 -5.63 33.12
C LEU A 792 21.18 -5.75 34.60
N GLU A 793 21.23 -6.95 35.17
CA GLU A 793 20.96 -7.18 36.59
C GLU A 793 21.89 -6.35 37.49
N GLY A 794 23.20 -6.34 37.18
CA GLY A 794 24.16 -5.50 37.89
C GLY A 794 23.82 -4.01 37.83
N LYS A 795 23.50 -3.49 36.64
CA LYS A 795 23.13 -2.07 36.47
C LYS A 795 21.76 -1.71 37.05
N MET A 796 20.81 -2.64 37.11
CA MET A 796 19.57 -2.48 37.87
C MET A 796 19.84 -2.46 39.38
N GLY A 797 20.76 -3.28 39.89
CA GLY A 797 21.22 -3.25 41.29
C GLY A 797 21.97 -1.96 41.67
N GLU A 798 22.65 -1.32 40.71
CA GLU A 798 23.20 0.03 40.84
C GLU A 798 22.15 1.16 40.74
N GLY A 799 20.91 0.86 40.32
CA GLY A 799 19.84 1.85 40.09
C GLY A 799 20.03 2.68 38.81
N VAL A 800 20.77 2.19 37.82
CA VAL A 800 21.14 2.93 36.60
C VAL A 800 20.04 2.83 35.53
N PHE A 801 19.58 3.97 35.03
CA PHE A 801 18.59 4.05 33.95
C PHE A 801 19.17 3.61 32.59
N TYR A 802 20.34 4.14 32.18
CA TYR A 802 20.97 3.82 30.89
C TYR A 802 21.88 2.58 31.01
N VAL A 803 21.37 1.41 30.63
CA VAL A 803 22.15 0.17 30.65
C VAL A 803 22.80 -0.03 29.28
N VAL A 804 23.91 0.67 29.03
CA VAL A 804 24.69 0.55 27.79
C VAL A 804 25.63 -0.64 27.90
N CYS A 805 25.26 -1.75 27.26
CA CYS A 805 26.08 -2.96 27.24
C CYS A 805 27.28 -2.78 26.29
N PRO A 806 28.50 -3.12 26.70
CA PRO A 806 29.58 -3.42 25.77
C PRO A 806 29.21 -4.56 24.81
N ASP A 807 30.04 -4.79 23.80
CA ASP A 807 30.10 -6.05 23.07
C ASP A 807 31.59 -6.50 22.96
N GLY A 808 31.91 -7.47 22.09
CA GLY A 808 33.27 -7.98 21.94
C GLY A 808 34.21 -7.05 21.16
N ASP A 809 33.64 -6.11 20.40
CA ASP A 809 34.38 -5.19 19.52
C ASP A 809 34.32 -3.74 20.01
N VAL A 810 33.36 -3.40 20.89
CA VAL A 810 33.07 -2.03 21.34
C VAL A 810 32.85 -1.94 22.85
N SER A 811 33.72 -1.17 23.52
CA SER A 811 33.59 -0.84 24.95
C SER A 811 32.52 0.24 25.23
N GLU A 812 32.01 0.25 26.46
CA GLU A 812 31.10 1.31 26.95
C GLU A 812 31.71 2.71 26.81
N GLU A 813 33.02 2.86 27.06
CA GLU A 813 33.73 4.13 26.90
C GLU A 813 33.70 4.62 25.44
N LEU A 814 33.92 3.72 24.47
CA LEU A 814 33.89 4.06 23.05
C LEU A 814 32.47 4.48 22.61
N ASP A 815 31.42 3.86 23.15
CA ASP A 815 30.05 4.31 22.89
C ASP A 815 29.69 5.61 23.62
N ARG A 816 30.24 5.89 24.81
CA ARG A 816 30.15 7.22 25.44
C ARG A 816 30.80 8.29 24.55
N LYS A 817 31.96 8.01 23.96
CA LYS A 817 32.63 8.89 22.98
C LYS A 817 31.80 9.07 21.70
N ARG A 818 31.21 8.00 21.15
CA ARG A 818 30.30 8.09 19.99
C ARG A 818 29.02 8.88 20.28
N MET A 819 28.45 8.77 21.48
CA MET A 819 27.27 9.54 21.90
C MET A 819 27.61 11.02 22.11
N ALA A 820 28.71 11.34 22.80
CA ALA A 820 29.17 12.71 22.99
C ALA A 820 29.44 13.40 21.64
N TRP A 821 30.06 12.68 20.70
CA TRP A 821 30.27 13.15 19.33
C TRP A 821 28.95 13.38 18.58
N GLY A 822 28.01 12.42 18.62
CA GLY A 822 26.72 12.55 17.94
C GLY A 822 25.85 13.69 18.47
N ALA A 823 25.93 13.98 19.78
CA ALA A 823 25.33 15.20 20.36
C ALA A 823 26.03 16.47 19.85
N GLY A 824 27.36 16.42 19.67
CA GLY A 824 28.17 17.49 19.08
C GLY A 824 27.71 17.96 17.70
N ASP A 825 27.07 17.10 16.89
CA ASP A 825 26.51 17.51 15.59
C ASP A 825 25.43 18.58 15.75
N LEU A 826 24.53 18.42 16.73
CA LEU A 826 23.49 19.42 17.04
C LEU A 826 24.06 20.62 17.81
N VAL A 827 25.04 20.41 18.69
CA VAL A 827 25.61 21.49 19.53
C VAL A 827 26.51 22.44 18.73
N TYR A 828 27.28 21.92 17.77
CA TYR A 828 28.24 22.69 16.98
C TYR A 828 27.81 22.92 15.53
N GLY A 829 26.63 22.41 15.12
CA GLY A 829 26.07 22.62 13.78
C GLY A 829 26.81 21.87 12.67
N ARG A 830 27.44 20.73 12.97
CA ARG A 830 28.13 19.90 11.97
C ARG A 830 27.13 19.15 11.11
N ALA A 831 27.59 18.63 9.96
CA ALA A 831 26.73 17.82 9.10
C ALA A 831 26.16 16.60 9.86
N PRO A 832 24.88 16.24 9.64
CA PRO A 832 24.26 15.15 10.38
C PRO A 832 24.95 13.82 10.09
N LEU A 833 25.15 13.04 11.17
CA LEU A 833 25.89 11.78 11.16
C LEU A 833 27.38 11.96 10.80
N SER A 834 28.00 13.07 11.22
CA SER A 834 29.38 13.46 10.91
C SER A 834 30.40 12.32 11.06
N ARG A 835 30.25 11.50 12.11
CA ARG A 835 31.10 10.34 12.41
C ARG A 835 31.27 9.33 11.26
N TRP A 836 30.36 9.33 10.30
CA TRP A 836 30.31 8.40 9.17
C TRP A 836 30.59 9.07 7.82
N ARG A 837 30.98 10.34 7.85
CA ARG A 837 31.29 11.17 6.69
C ARG A 837 32.81 11.32 6.56
N GLY A 838 33.33 11.32 5.34
CA GLY A 838 34.77 11.33 5.08
C GLY A 838 35.44 12.58 5.66
N GLU A 839 34.80 13.74 5.46
CA GLU A 839 35.25 15.07 5.85
C GLU A 839 35.38 15.31 7.37
N TYR A 840 34.92 14.37 8.21
CA TYR A 840 35.03 14.43 9.67
C TYR A 840 35.79 13.25 10.29
N LYS A 841 36.35 12.34 9.47
CA LYS A 841 36.99 11.10 9.95
C LYS A 841 38.14 11.38 10.92
N GLU A 842 39.06 12.26 10.55
CA GLU A 842 40.25 12.59 11.35
C GLU A 842 39.88 13.32 12.65
N GLU A 843 38.97 14.29 12.59
CA GLU A 843 38.47 15.00 13.78
C GLU A 843 37.82 14.02 14.78
N PHE A 844 37.10 13.00 14.28
CA PHE A 844 36.53 11.95 15.12
C PHE A 844 37.60 11.02 15.71
N GLU A 845 38.58 10.59 14.91
CA GLU A 845 39.68 9.74 15.39
C GLU A 845 40.58 10.46 16.41
N GLU A 846 40.78 11.76 16.29
CA GLU A 846 41.36 12.57 17.37
C GLU A 846 40.46 12.61 18.60
N PHE A 847 39.17 12.91 18.43
CA PHE A 847 38.23 13.03 19.54
C PHE A 847 38.13 11.75 20.38
N VAL A 848 38.17 10.57 19.75
CA VAL A 848 38.16 9.28 20.46
C VAL A 848 39.41 9.08 21.33
N LYS A 849 40.55 9.70 20.97
CA LYS A 849 41.80 9.67 21.74
C LYS A 849 41.82 10.66 22.91
N ARG A 850 40.83 11.57 23.01
CA ARG A 850 40.69 12.54 24.12
C ARG A 850 39.87 11.93 25.27
N ASP A 851 40.04 12.45 26.47
CA ASP A 851 39.22 12.08 27.64
C ASP A 851 37.89 12.86 27.68
N LEU A 852 36.88 12.32 28.39
CA LEU A 852 35.50 12.85 28.52
C LEU A 852 35.14 13.26 29.95
#